data_AF-A0A1X3H4G2-F1
#
_entry.id   AF-A0A1X3H4G2-F1
#
_cell.length_a   1.000
_cell.length_b   1.000
_cell.length_c   1.000
_cell.angle_alpha   90.00
_cell.angle_beta   90.00
_cell.angle_gamma   90.00
#
_symmetry.space_group_name_H-M   'P 1'
#
loop_
_entity.id
_entity.type
_entity.pdbx_description
1 polymer ?
#
loop_
_entity_poly.entity_id
_entity_poly.type
_entity_poly.pdbx_seq_one_letter_code
_entity_poly.pdbx_strand_id
1 'polypeptide(L)'
;MQRLFRTGEIAIGPSSIRLHGWMLFGARLIFWPLVVLTLVSLALQLGAWRKEFTIVGPFAAETNPARASFILDVPQEAPAPWWRQPLSGDNGEKPFQSFLDFRINGREMGPPHTLHEKIRTGKTTGFSHWGGQVIFSLPPDLTNDPKTAATVRYKVRPRAWVSYALAILSALVGYSIYSSPLKSLAARLGDRPKAIVITAPHLMLFGLCWAGLIASAVYLLSILYALAAGWALPTTALIRWSPVAEWAARYEPYFGYLLLMLAGWGTATNWFIGLAARHHQPLLESTEQSLQRLLAWCGFPVAASAFVFCTSAMWAGIVRPGDLDYASIGGLIPFSDAAGYLAGAFDQVKDGVWSPIALRRPLAAGFRSVLLIFGNFSLPSMLILQACVVAGAVCLATYAIVVWRGIWAAIAFFALTYIFDRIFVPTTLTEPLGVFWALLSIPFFIRAFRDHSVTAALLAFTMTSVALMTRMGSMFTIPALVMWLIWQFGKGIGAKLRIAVAATCVLLGVFGLNSLLQNAYGAGPSPSTGNFSYVLCGLSMGTTWDGCLKKLAEEGTAVQGSEDTVARQLYSAAWTHLRAHPGPFFQRLAEGAQTFATEYPSVMWQGYTRAIDFPAWLFPNVLVAISLIGLLHGTMRRAKAVEVTFWILLWASLVASSCIIYLEEGSRVLAASHPTMALFFALGMSNLASTPAELPSDSRFLRNGLIGLIAMAVLFVCVPWLAHHFSSTGTMASATPLPARSEAIVFGGPRMSGFLVINDDQPIRDDVPSLHLADFDAIIGQSGLEYYQGLIHPVLPPLPFGFVFAPRVEKGGSNLGVLYIVPPEVMERREVPAWHFNLKRWGDKNNGAGDYWFYVTKAEPWQPSDR
;
A
#
# COMPACT_ATOMS: atom_id res chain seq x y z
N MET A 1 -56.28 -24.86 38.32
CA MET A 1 -56.45 -24.18 37.02
C MET A 1 -55.48 -24.74 35.95
N GLN A 2 -55.30 -26.07 35.89
CA GLN A 2 -54.27 -26.74 35.05
C GLN A 2 -54.79 -28.04 34.41
N ARG A 3 -56.11 -28.18 34.24
CA ARG A 3 -56.76 -29.43 33.78
C ARG A 3 -57.78 -29.27 32.65
N LEU A 4 -57.74 -28.16 31.90
CA LEU A 4 -58.77 -27.83 30.88
C LEU A 4 -58.25 -27.67 29.44
N PHE A 5 -57.04 -28.14 29.12
CA PHE A 5 -56.53 -28.12 27.72
C PHE A 5 -56.02 -29.50 27.28
N ARG A 6 -56.91 -30.50 27.28
CA ARG A 6 -56.64 -31.79 26.65
C ARG A 6 -57.93 -32.35 26.09
N THR A 7 -58.18 -32.09 24.80
CA THR A 7 -58.78 -32.98 23.78
C THR A 7 -59.26 -32.12 22.61
N GLY A 8 -58.48 -32.15 21.54
CA GLY A 8 -58.78 -31.52 20.25
C GLY A 8 -57.86 -32.11 19.19
N GLU A 9 -57.81 -33.44 19.11
CA GLU A 9 -57.20 -34.12 17.96
C GLU A 9 -58.13 -33.91 16.75
N ILE A 10 -57.89 -32.84 16.01
CA ILE A 10 -58.40 -32.69 14.65
C ILE A 10 -57.61 -33.70 13.81
N ALA A 11 -58.28 -34.78 13.42
CA ALA A 11 -57.76 -35.73 12.44
C ALA A 11 -57.51 -34.98 11.12
N ILE A 12 -56.27 -34.56 10.90
CA ILE A 12 -55.82 -34.01 9.62
C ILE A 12 -55.90 -35.15 8.61
N GLY A 13 -56.88 -35.08 7.71
CA GLY A 13 -57.07 -36.07 6.66
C GLY A 13 -55.81 -36.25 5.80
N PRO A 14 -55.62 -37.44 5.18
CA PRO A 14 -54.42 -37.82 4.42
C PRO A 14 -54.13 -36.95 3.16
N SER A 15 -54.95 -35.95 2.86
CA SER A 15 -54.75 -35.00 1.76
C SER A 15 -53.61 -34.00 2.00
N SER A 16 -53.25 -33.70 3.26
CA SER A 16 -52.15 -32.75 3.56
C SER A 16 -50.75 -33.33 3.30
N ILE A 17 -50.58 -34.65 3.46
CA ILE A 17 -49.30 -35.35 3.23
C ILE A 17 -48.93 -35.35 1.74
N ARG A 18 -49.93 -35.43 0.84
CA ARG A 18 -49.69 -35.37 -0.61
C ARG A 18 -49.16 -34.01 -1.06
N LEU A 19 -49.75 -32.91 -0.58
CA LEU A 19 -49.34 -31.56 -0.97
C LEU A 19 -47.89 -31.23 -0.61
N HIS A 20 -47.44 -31.65 0.58
CA HIS A 20 -46.06 -31.43 1.01
C HIS A 20 -45.04 -32.19 0.15
N GLY A 21 -45.36 -33.43 -0.27
CA GLY A 21 -44.51 -34.23 -1.15
C GLY A 21 -44.33 -33.62 -2.53
N TRP A 22 -45.41 -33.11 -3.14
CA TRP A 22 -45.36 -32.42 -4.43
C TRP A 22 -44.56 -31.12 -4.37
N MET A 23 -44.70 -30.33 -3.30
CA MET A 23 -43.89 -29.12 -3.11
C MET A 23 -42.40 -29.43 -2.97
N LEU A 24 -42.03 -30.46 -2.20
CA LEU A 24 -40.63 -30.86 -2.03
C LEU A 24 -40.02 -31.40 -3.34
N PHE A 25 -40.80 -32.17 -4.11
CA PHE A 25 -40.40 -32.66 -5.42
C PHE A 25 -40.16 -31.51 -6.41
N GLY A 26 -41.09 -30.55 -6.48
CA GLY A 26 -40.95 -29.34 -7.28
C GLY A 26 -39.73 -28.50 -6.87
N ALA A 27 -39.49 -28.33 -5.57
CA ALA A 27 -38.33 -27.59 -5.09
C ALA A 27 -37.01 -28.29 -5.46
N ARG A 28 -36.93 -29.64 -5.37
CA ARG A 28 -35.75 -30.41 -5.80
C ARG A 28 -35.49 -30.31 -7.30
N LEU A 29 -36.55 -30.28 -8.11
CA LEU A 29 -36.45 -30.05 -9.56
C LEU A 29 -35.86 -28.68 -9.90
N ILE A 30 -36.06 -27.66 -9.05
CA ILE A 30 -35.47 -26.32 -9.23
C ILE A 30 -34.04 -26.24 -8.68
N PHE A 31 -33.77 -26.89 -7.55
CA PHE A 31 -32.48 -26.81 -6.85
C PHE A 31 -31.31 -27.36 -7.67
N TRP A 32 -31.43 -28.56 -8.24
CA TRP A 32 -30.32 -29.19 -8.94
C TRP A 32 -29.87 -28.40 -10.17
N PRO A 33 -30.78 -27.88 -11.02
CA PRO A 33 -30.42 -26.94 -12.08
C PRO A 33 -29.71 -25.69 -11.56
N LEU A 34 -30.17 -25.10 -10.44
CA LEU A 34 -29.52 -23.93 -9.84
C LEU A 34 -28.07 -24.24 -9.40
N VAL A 35 -27.83 -25.40 -8.77
CA VAL A 35 -26.49 -25.84 -8.37
C VAL A 35 -25.61 -26.05 -9.59
N VAL A 36 -26.10 -26.73 -10.63
CA VAL A 36 -25.36 -26.95 -11.88
C VAL A 36 -25.00 -25.61 -12.53
N LEU A 37 -25.95 -24.68 -12.64
CA LEU A 37 -25.71 -23.34 -13.16
C LEU A 37 -24.67 -22.58 -12.32
N THR A 38 -24.71 -22.74 -11.00
CA THR A 38 -23.72 -22.15 -10.08
C THR A 38 -22.33 -22.72 -10.33
N LEU A 39 -22.20 -24.04 -10.43
CA LEU A 39 -20.92 -24.70 -10.69
C LEU A 39 -20.37 -24.35 -12.08
N VAL A 40 -21.21 -24.30 -13.11
CA VAL A 40 -20.83 -23.83 -14.45
C VAL A 40 -20.36 -22.38 -14.38
N SER A 41 -21.11 -21.51 -13.71
CA SER A 41 -20.75 -20.10 -13.53
C SER A 41 -19.39 -19.94 -12.84
N LEU A 42 -19.12 -20.71 -11.77
CA LEU A 42 -17.83 -20.73 -11.09
C LEU A 42 -16.69 -21.26 -11.99
N ALA A 43 -16.92 -22.34 -12.74
CA ALA A 43 -15.94 -22.87 -13.68
C ALA A 43 -15.59 -21.84 -14.76
N LEU A 44 -16.59 -21.12 -15.29
CA LEU A 44 -16.38 -20.03 -16.24
C LEU A 44 -15.59 -18.88 -15.60
N GLN A 45 -15.88 -18.52 -14.34
CA GLN A 45 -15.12 -17.49 -13.61
C GLN A 45 -13.64 -17.86 -13.47
N LEU A 46 -13.35 -19.15 -13.25
CA LEU A 46 -12.01 -19.73 -13.19
C LEU A 46 -11.35 -19.87 -14.58
N GLY A 47 -12.06 -19.51 -15.66
CA GLY A 47 -11.54 -19.52 -17.02
C GLY A 47 -11.58 -20.89 -17.70
N ALA A 48 -12.49 -21.78 -17.29
CA ALA A 48 -12.71 -23.08 -17.92
C ALA A 48 -13.13 -22.96 -19.40
N TRP A 49 -13.70 -21.82 -19.80
CA TRP A 49 -14.01 -21.53 -21.19
C TRP A 49 -13.26 -20.29 -21.68
N ARG A 50 -12.59 -20.44 -22.81
CA ARG A 50 -11.93 -19.37 -23.56
C ARG A 50 -12.54 -19.30 -24.96
N LYS A 51 -12.70 -18.09 -25.47
CA LYS A 51 -12.97 -17.85 -26.89
C LYS A 51 -11.70 -17.38 -27.57
N GLU A 52 -11.53 -17.83 -28.79
CA GLU A 52 -10.38 -17.54 -29.63
C GLU A 52 -10.89 -17.15 -31.02
N PHE A 53 -10.37 -16.05 -31.54
CA PHE A 53 -10.67 -15.54 -32.86
C PHE A 53 -9.35 -15.35 -33.60
N THR A 54 -9.25 -15.93 -34.78
CA THR A 54 -8.11 -15.71 -35.68
C THR A 54 -8.58 -14.87 -36.85
N ILE A 55 -7.96 -13.72 -37.02
CA ILE A 55 -8.30 -12.73 -38.04
C ILE A 55 -7.09 -12.57 -38.93
N VAL A 56 -7.29 -12.76 -40.23
CA VAL A 56 -6.21 -12.69 -41.23
C VAL A 56 -6.14 -11.27 -41.78
N GLY A 57 -4.93 -10.79 -42.03
CA GLY A 57 -4.65 -9.47 -42.56
C GLY A 57 -5.05 -9.29 -44.04
N PRO A 58 -4.72 -8.14 -44.65
CA PRO A 58 -4.04 -7.01 -44.02
C PRO A 58 -4.94 -6.28 -43.01
N PHE A 59 -4.35 -5.81 -41.91
CA PHE A 59 -5.02 -5.03 -40.89
C PHE A 59 -5.08 -3.55 -41.28
N ALA A 60 -6.12 -2.83 -40.82
CA ALA A 60 -6.25 -1.40 -41.09
C ALA A 60 -5.13 -0.62 -40.38
N ALA A 61 -4.42 0.24 -41.10
CA ALA A 61 -3.47 1.16 -40.48
C ALA A 61 -4.23 2.27 -39.72
N GLU A 62 -3.68 2.73 -38.60
CA GLU A 62 -4.18 3.93 -37.94
C GLU A 62 -3.94 5.16 -38.85
N THR A 63 -4.99 5.86 -39.27
CA THR A 63 -4.91 6.91 -40.31
C THR A 63 -4.88 8.35 -39.78
N ASN A 64 -5.24 8.57 -38.51
CA ASN A 64 -5.31 9.90 -37.93
C ASN A 64 -4.63 9.96 -36.55
N PRO A 65 -3.30 10.17 -36.51
CA PRO A 65 -2.37 10.35 -37.64
C PRO A 65 -1.91 9.02 -38.27
N ALA A 66 -1.54 9.03 -39.56
CA ALA A 66 -0.93 7.89 -40.26
C ALA A 66 0.37 7.46 -39.57
N ARG A 67 0.42 6.25 -39.00
CA ARG A 67 1.58 5.74 -38.22
C ARG A 67 1.79 4.24 -38.42
N ALA A 68 2.82 3.68 -37.77
CA ALA A 68 3.21 2.26 -37.87
C ALA A 68 2.31 1.30 -37.06
N SER A 69 1.25 1.81 -36.45
CA SER A 69 0.24 1.06 -35.71
C SER A 69 -0.88 0.56 -36.63
N PHE A 70 -1.40 -0.61 -36.27
CA PHE A 70 -2.55 -1.25 -36.89
C PHE A 70 -3.70 -1.33 -35.90
N ILE A 71 -4.91 -1.32 -36.45
CA ILE A 71 -6.16 -1.45 -35.73
C ILE A 71 -6.79 -2.77 -36.16
N LEU A 72 -7.13 -3.58 -35.17
CA LEU A 72 -7.90 -4.81 -35.34
C LEU A 72 -9.23 -4.66 -34.60
N ASP A 73 -10.33 -4.66 -35.34
CA ASP A 73 -11.65 -4.77 -34.73
C ASP A 73 -11.79 -6.16 -34.09
N VAL A 74 -12.02 -6.18 -32.78
CA VAL A 74 -12.29 -7.41 -32.06
C VAL A 74 -13.76 -7.76 -32.28
N PRO A 75 -14.09 -8.96 -32.79
CA PRO A 75 -15.46 -9.37 -33.01
C PRO A 75 -16.29 -9.24 -31.73
N GLN A 76 -17.13 -8.19 -31.68
CA GLN A 76 -18.07 -8.01 -30.59
C GLN A 76 -19.34 -8.76 -30.93
N GLU A 77 -19.69 -9.74 -30.11
CA GLU A 77 -21.01 -10.36 -30.16
C GLU A 77 -22.03 -9.34 -29.63
N ALA A 78 -22.65 -8.59 -30.54
CA ALA A 78 -23.64 -7.59 -30.20
C ALA A 78 -25.03 -8.23 -30.00
N PRO A 79 -25.73 -7.94 -28.89
CA PRO A 79 -25.23 -7.59 -27.55
C PRO A 79 -24.82 -8.84 -26.74
N ALA A 80 -23.77 -8.72 -25.91
CA ALA A 80 -23.38 -9.81 -25.02
C ALA A 80 -24.57 -10.24 -24.15
N PRO A 81 -24.86 -11.55 -24.02
CA PRO A 81 -25.98 -12.02 -23.21
C PRO A 81 -25.95 -11.42 -21.80
N TRP A 82 -27.12 -11.16 -21.20
CA TRP A 82 -27.24 -10.51 -19.89
C TRP A 82 -26.42 -11.18 -18.78
N TRP A 83 -26.16 -12.48 -18.90
CA TRP A 83 -25.39 -13.26 -17.95
C TRP A 83 -23.87 -13.17 -18.15
N ARG A 84 -23.39 -12.79 -19.34
CA ARG A 84 -21.97 -12.78 -19.70
C ARG A 84 -21.36 -11.40 -19.49
N GLN A 85 -20.15 -11.36 -18.95
CA GLN A 85 -19.33 -10.16 -18.89
C GLN A 85 -18.94 -9.77 -20.32
N PRO A 86 -19.26 -8.54 -20.78
CA PRO A 86 -18.81 -8.10 -22.09
C PRO A 86 -17.28 -8.06 -22.12
N LEU A 87 -16.71 -8.36 -23.29
CA LEU A 87 -15.30 -8.09 -23.53
C LEU A 87 -15.15 -6.56 -23.58
N SER A 88 -14.65 -5.98 -22.50
CA SER A 88 -14.45 -4.54 -22.39
C SER A 88 -13.01 -4.20 -22.70
N GLY A 89 -12.80 -3.28 -23.63
CA GLY A 89 -11.54 -2.59 -23.76
C GLY A 89 -11.27 -1.65 -22.59
N ASP A 90 -10.02 -1.28 -22.47
CA ASP A 90 -9.51 -0.19 -21.65
C ASP A 90 -10.20 1.12 -22.05
N ASN A 91 -10.21 2.04 -21.09
CA ASN A 91 -10.68 3.41 -21.27
C ASN A 91 -9.95 4.34 -20.28
N GLY A 92 -10.20 5.64 -20.37
CA GLY A 92 -9.55 6.63 -19.51
C GLY A 92 -9.80 6.41 -18.00
N GLU A 93 -10.94 5.81 -17.62
CA GLU A 93 -11.25 5.52 -16.22
C GLU A 93 -10.64 4.19 -15.74
N LYS A 94 -10.51 3.22 -16.65
CA LYS A 94 -10.02 1.87 -16.37
C LYS A 94 -9.00 1.46 -17.44
N PRO A 95 -7.77 1.98 -17.36
CA PRO A 95 -6.74 1.78 -18.39
C PRO A 95 -6.19 0.34 -18.44
N PHE A 96 -6.55 -0.50 -17.47
CA PHE A 96 -6.11 -1.90 -17.35
C PHE A 96 -7.27 -2.91 -17.33
N GLN A 97 -8.44 -2.55 -17.86
CA GLN A 97 -9.64 -3.40 -17.78
C GLN A 97 -9.58 -4.63 -18.71
N SER A 98 -8.87 -4.51 -19.83
CA SER A 98 -8.77 -5.57 -20.82
C SER A 98 -7.98 -6.77 -20.28
N PHE A 99 -8.52 -7.97 -20.46
CA PHE A 99 -7.86 -9.24 -20.14
C PHE A 99 -7.60 -10.07 -21.40
N LEU A 100 -7.41 -9.37 -22.52
CA LEU A 100 -7.19 -9.94 -23.83
C LEU A 100 -5.77 -10.51 -23.93
N ASP A 101 -5.65 -11.73 -24.44
CA ASP A 101 -4.39 -12.37 -24.82
C ASP A 101 -4.27 -12.24 -26.34
N PHE A 102 -3.20 -11.59 -26.81
CA PHE A 102 -3.03 -11.20 -28.20
C PHE A 102 -1.80 -11.85 -28.80
N ARG A 103 -1.94 -12.44 -29.99
CA ARG A 103 -0.85 -13.10 -30.70
C ARG A 103 -0.85 -12.72 -32.17
N ILE A 104 0.33 -12.61 -32.77
CA ILE A 104 0.51 -12.45 -34.22
C ILE A 104 1.30 -13.64 -34.74
N ASN A 105 0.75 -14.39 -35.70
CA ASN A 105 1.34 -15.62 -36.25
C ASN A 105 1.78 -16.61 -35.15
N GLY A 106 1.00 -16.72 -34.08
CA GLY A 106 1.30 -17.57 -32.92
C GLY A 106 2.30 -16.98 -31.91
N ARG A 107 3.00 -15.89 -32.25
CA ARG A 107 3.89 -15.15 -31.34
C ARG A 107 3.08 -14.31 -30.36
N GLU A 108 3.35 -14.46 -29.07
CA GLU A 108 2.69 -13.67 -28.02
C GLU A 108 3.10 -12.19 -28.12
N MET A 109 2.10 -11.31 -28.12
CA MET A 109 2.28 -9.88 -28.15
C MET A 109 2.13 -9.33 -26.73
N GLY A 110 2.96 -8.37 -26.37
CA GLY A 110 2.96 -7.79 -25.04
C GLY A 110 4.03 -6.70 -24.87
N PRO A 111 3.93 -5.89 -23.80
CA PRO A 111 2.91 -6.00 -22.74
C PRO A 111 1.51 -5.50 -23.18
N PRO A 112 0.41 -6.03 -22.59
CA PRO A 112 -0.92 -5.45 -22.76
C PRO A 112 -0.96 -4.02 -22.17
N HIS A 113 -1.98 -3.25 -22.55
CA HIS A 113 -2.18 -1.86 -22.09
C HIS A 113 -1.03 -0.91 -22.44
N THR A 114 -0.27 -1.22 -23.49
CA THR A 114 0.82 -0.34 -23.93
C THR A 114 0.24 1.00 -24.39
N LEU A 115 0.87 2.11 -23.99
CA LEU A 115 0.46 3.45 -24.42
C LEU A 115 0.42 3.53 -25.95
N HIS A 116 -0.67 4.07 -26.50
CA HIS A 116 -0.87 4.13 -27.95
C HIS A 116 0.27 4.84 -28.66
N GLU A 117 0.86 5.85 -28.04
CA GLU A 117 2.03 6.55 -28.58
C GLU A 117 3.25 5.63 -28.76
N LYS A 118 3.51 4.72 -27.81
CA LYS A 118 4.60 3.73 -27.91
C LYS A 118 4.31 2.73 -29.03
N ILE A 119 3.06 2.27 -29.17
CA ILE A 119 2.62 1.36 -30.26
C ILE A 119 2.81 2.00 -31.64
N ARG A 120 2.39 3.26 -31.77
CA ARG A 120 2.50 4.07 -32.98
C ARG A 120 3.93 4.25 -33.51
N THR A 121 4.95 4.01 -32.68
CA THR A 121 6.35 4.04 -33.13
C THR A 121 6.74 2.85 -34.02
N GLY A 122 5.96 1.76 -33.99
CA GLY A 122 6.29 0.50 -34.69
C GLY A 122 7.44 -0.28 -34.06
N LYS A 123 7.98 0.19 -32.92
CA LYS A 123 9.16 -0.41 -32.27
C LYS A 123 8.84 -1.31 -31.09
N THR A 124 7.56 -1.53 -30.79
CA THR A 124 7.10 -2.34 -29.66
C THR A 124 6.29 -3.55 -30.13
N THR A 125 6.31 -4.63 -29.37
CA THR A 125 5.37 -5.76 -29.51
C THR A 125 4.13 -5.59 -28.63
N GLY A 126 4.04 -4.48 -27.90
CA GLY A 126 2.92 -4.15 -27.03
C GLY A 126 1.63 -3.87 -27.80
N PHE A 127 0.51 -4.07 -27.12
CA PHE A 127 -0.81 -3.77 -27.67
C PHE A 127 -1.70 -3.09 -26.62
N SER A 128 -2.77 -2.47 -27.08
CA SER A 128 -3.77 -1.80 -26.26
C SER A 128 -5.14 -2.14 -26.78
N HIS A 129 -6.03 -2.66 -25.94
CA HIS A 129 -7.39 -2.99 -26.34
C HIS A 129 -8.32 -1.89 -25.86
N TRP A 130 -8.81 -1.03 -26.75
CA TRP A 130 -9.64 0.13 -26.43
C TRP A 130 -10.99 0.03 -27.11
N GLY A 131 -12.07 0.16 -26.35
CA GLY A 131 -13.43 -0.02 -26.87
C GLY A 131 -13.63 -1.42 -27.45
N GLY A 132 -13.80 -1.51 -28.77
CA GLY A 132 -13.89 -2.76 -29.52
C GLY A 132 -12.70 -3.07 -30.40
N GLN A 133 -11.58 -2.38 -30.20
CA GLN A 133 -10.43 -2.41 -31.10
C GLN A 133 -9.15 -2.74 -30.35
N VAL A 134 -8.28 -3.53 -30.96
CA VAL A 134 -6.90 -3.73 -30.52
C VAL A 134 -6.00 -2.87 -31.40
N ILE A 135 -5.28 -1.96 -30.77
CA ILE A 135 -4.23 -1.14 -31.37
C ILE A 135 -2.91 -1.86 -31.07
N PHE A 136 -2.12 -2.15 -32.11
CA PHE A 136 -0.85 -2.88 -31.98
C PHE A 136 0.11 -2.50 -33.10
N SER A 137 1.38 -2.89 -32.99
CA SER A 137 2.35 -2.82 -34.09
C SER A 137 2.82 -4.23 -34.45
N LEU A 138 3.09 -4.46 -35.74
CA LEU A 138 3.65 -5.72 -36.18
C LEU A 138 5.13 -5.83 -35.77
N PRO A 139 5.60 -7.02 -35.40
CA PRO A 139 7.04 -7.31 -35.33
C PRO A 139 7.75 -6.91 -36.63
N PRO A 140 9.00 -6.40 -36.56
CA PRO A 140 9.71 -5.88 -37.73
C PRO A 140 9.99 -6.93 -38.81
N ASP A 141 9.96 -8.22 -38.45
CA ASP A 141 10.11 -9.36 -39.34
C ASP A 141 8.81 -9.78 -40.06
N LEU A 142 7.67 -9.14 -39.76
CA LEU A 142 6.37 -9.47 -40.32
C LEU A 142 5.80 -8.34 -41.18
N THR A 143 5.32 -8.71 -42.36
CA THR A 143 4.61 -7.81 -43.29
C THR A 143 3.11 -7.83 -43.02
N ASN A 144 2.44 -6.67 -43.15
CA ASN A 144 0.98 -6.60 -43.06
C ASN A 144 0.33 -7.11 -44.35
N ASP A 145 0.29 -8.43 -44.53
CA ASP A 145 -0.22 -9.08 -45.73
C ASP A 145 -1.29 -10.15 -45.40
N PRO A 146 -1.96 -10.74 -46.41
CA PRO A 146 -2.98 -11.77 -46.19
C PRO A 146 -2.51 -13.09 -45.57
N LYS A 147 -1.22 -13.26 -45.26
CA LYS A 147 -0.70 -14.42 -44.52
C LYS A 147 -0.53 -14.12 -43.04
N THR A 148 -0.52 -12.85 -42.65
CA THR A 148 -0.39 -12.46 -41.24
C THR A 148 -1.71 -12.64 -40.51
N ALA A 149 -1.71 -13.46 -39.47
CA ALA A 149 -2.89 -13.81 -38.68
C ALA A 149 -2.76 -13.27 -37.25
N ALA A 150 -3.75 -12.51 -36.81
CA ALA A 150 -3.88 -12.05 -35.44
C ALA A 150 -4.85 -12.96 -34.69
N THR A 151 -4.38 -13.56 -33.59
CA THR A 151 -5.20 -14.39 -32.71
C THR A 151 -5.50 -13.63 -31.43
N VAL A 152 -6.79 -13.40 -31.19
CA VAL A 152 -7.33 -12.78 -30.00
C VAL A 152 -7.96 -13.86 -29.13
N ARG A 153 -7.49 -14.01 -27.90
CA ARG A 153 -8.01 -14.98 -26.93
C ARG A 153 -8.49 -14.28 -25.67
N TYR A 154 -9.66 -14.65 -25.17
CA TYR A 154 -10.16 -14.15 -23.89
C TYR A 154 -10.95 -15.19 -23.11
N LYS A 155 -11.01 -15.02 -21.79
CA LYS A 155 -11.77 -15.89 -20.89
C LYS A 155 -13.25 -15.49 -20.91
N VAL A 156 -14.16 -16.44 -21.13
CA VAL A 156 -15.60 -16.19 -21.04
C VAL A 156 -15.98 -16.20 -19.56
N ARG A 157 -16.37 -15.05 -19.04
CA ARG A 157 -16.79 -14.91 -17.64
C ARG A 157 -18.27 -14.52 -17.55
N PRO A 158 -19.03 -15.09 -16.61
CA PRO A 158 -20.32 -14.54 -16.23
C PRO A 158 -20.13 -13.15 -15.59
N ARG A 159 -21.16 -12.30 -15.62
CA ARG A 159 -21.16 -11.08 -14.82
C ARG A 159 -21.13 -11.47 -13.35
N ALA A 160 -20.31 -10.79 -12.55
CA ALA A 160 -20.11 -11.15 -11.14
C ALA A 160 -21.44 -11.29 -10.37
N TRP A 161 -22.41 -10.39 -10.61
CA TRP A 161 -23.72 -10.45 -9.97
C TRP A 161 -24.52 -11.71 -10.31
N VAL A 162 -24.35 -12.30 -11.51
CA VAL A 162 -25.03 -13.55 -11.91
C VAL A 162 -24.49 -14.71 -11.10
N SER A 163 -23.16 -14.81 -11.00
CA SER A 163 -22.50 -15.82 -10.17
C SER A 163 -22.94 -15.71 -8.71
N TYR A 164 -23.06 -14.48 -8.19
CA TYR A 164 -23.55 -14.23 -6.84
C TYR A 164 -25.01 -14.62 -6.65
N ALA A 165 -25.89 -14.20 -7.56
CA ALA A 165 -27.30 -14.54 -7.49
C ALA A 165 -27.52 -16.05 -7.52
N LEU A 166 -26.83 -16.76 -8.43
CA LEU A 166 -26.90 -18.21 -8.54
C LEU A 166 -26.38 -18.91 -7.28
N ALA A 167 -25.24 -18.48 -6.73
CA ALA A 167 -24.69 -19.06 -5.52
C ALA A 167 -25.60 -18.84 -4.30
N ILE A 168 -26.12 -17.63 -4.12
CA ILE A 168 -27.04 -17.28 -3.02
C ILE A 168 -28.34 -18.06 -3.15
N LEU A 169 -28.97 -18.07 -4.33
CA LEU A 169 -30.21 -18.81 -4.57
C LEU A 169 -30.02 -20.32 -4.34
N SER A 170 -28.92 -20.90 -4.85
CA SER A 170 -28.58 -22.30 -4.60
C SER A 170 -28.41 -22.59 -3.12
N ALA A 171 -27.72 -21.72 -2.38
CA ALA A 171 -27.52 -21.88 -0.95
C ALA A 171 -28.85 -21.78 -0.17
N LEU A 172 -29.70 -20.79 -0.47
CA LEU A 172 -30.99 -20.57 0.19
C LEU A 172 -31.99 -21.71 -0.10
N VAL A 173 -32.13 -22.10 -1.36
CA VAL A 173 -33.03 -23.18 -1.78
C VAL A 173 -32.51 -24.53 -1.30
N GLY A 174 -31.19 -24.75 -1.37
CA GLY A 174 -30.56 -25.94 -0.80
C GLY A 174 -30.78 -26.04 0.70
N TYR A 175 -30.58 -24.93 1.42
CA TYR A 175 -30.85 -24.88 2.84
C TYR A 175 -32.33 -25.16 3.14
N SER A 176 -33.29 -24.58 2.43
CA SER A 176 -34.71 -24.82 2.71
C SER A 176 -35.12 -26.27 2.47
N ILE A 177 -34.77 -26.85 1.32
CA ILE A 177 -35.12 -28.23 0.92
C ILE A 177 -34.43 -29.27 1.80
N TYR A 178 -33.13 -29.07 2.02
CA TYR A 178 -32.31 -30.04 2.70
C TYR A 178 -32.14 -29.72 4.18
N SER A 179 -32.72 -28.66 4.75
CA SER A 179 -32.59 -28.36 6.18
C SER A 179 -32.96 -29.55 7.07
N SER A 180 -34.04 -30.27 6.77
CA SER A 180 -34.47 -31.44 7.55
C SER A 180 -33.54 -32.65 7.33
N PRO A 181 -33.23 -33.08 6.09
CA PRO A 181 -32.20 -34.09 5.83
C PRO A 181 -30.82 -33.71 6.36
N LEU A 182 -30.40 -32.46 6.30
CA LEU A 182 -29.13 -31.94 6.84
C LEU A 182 -29.16 -31.96 8.36
N LYS A 183 -30.29 -31.64 9.00
CA LYS A 183 -30.48 -31.83 10.45
C LYS A 183 -30.43 -33.31 10.84
N SER A 184 -31.05 -34.19 10.04
CA SER A 184 -31.05 -35.65 10.26
C SER A 184 -29.68 -36.27 10.00
N LEU A 185 -29.00 -35.87 8.94
CA LEU A 185 -27.64 -36.28 8.60
C LEU A 185 -26.65 -35.72 9.62
N ALA A 186 -26.83 -34.48 10.08
CA ALA A 186 -26.08 -33.93 11.20
C ALA A 186 -26.36 -34.67 12.52
N ALA A 187 -27.57 -35.18 12.72
CA ALA A 187 -27.87 -36.04 13.87
C ALA A 187 -27.23 -37.44 13.72
N ARG A 188 -27.17 -38.00 12.50
CA ARG A 188 -26.59 -39.32 12.20
C ARG A 188 -25.06 -39.35 12.14
N LEU A 189 -24.44 -38.36 11.51
CA LEU A 189 -22.99 -38.16 11.48
C LEU A 189 -22.46 -37.65 12.84
N GLY A 190 -23.37 -37.33 13.77
CA GLY A 190 -23.07 -36.71 15.05
C GLY A 190 -22.43 -35.34 14.88
N ASP A 191 -21.70 -34.93 15.91
CA ASP A 191 -21.09 -33.60 15.96
C ASP A 191 -19.82 -33.45 15.09
N ARG A 192 -19.34 -34.53 14.46
CA ARG A 192 -18.08 -34.55 13.69
C ARG A 192 -18.04 -33.61 12.47
N PRO A 193 -18.98 -33.67 11.49
CA PRO A 193 -18.93 -32.78 10.33
C PRO A 193 -19.13 -31.32 10.70
N LYS A 194 -19.94 -31.03 11.73
CA LYS A 194 -20.07 -29.68 12.29
C LYS A 194 -18.74 -29.22 12.84
N ALA A 195 -18.09 -30.02 13.69
CA ALA A 195 -16.76 -29.70 14.22
C ALA A 195 -15.74 -29.44 13.10
N ILE A 196 -15.76 -30.21 12.00
CA ILE A 196 -14.88 -29.99 10.84
C ILE A 196 -15.14 -28.64 10.18
N VAL A 197 -16.39 -28.33 9.81
CA VAL A 197 -16.73 -27.05 9.16
C VAL A 197 -16.39 -25.86 10.05
N ILE A 198 -16.60 -26.01 11.35
CA ILE A 198 -16.31 -25.02 12.40
C ILE A 198 -14.80 -24.77 12.54
N THR A 199 -14.01 -25.84 12.57
CA THR A 199 -12.55 -25.76 12.77
C THR A 199 -11.81 -25.47 11.47
N ALA A 200 -12.41 -25.67 10.30
CA ALA A 200 -11.76 -25.54 9.00
C ALA A 200 -11.06 -24.18 8.77
N PRO A 201 -11.68 -23.01 9.04
CA PRO A 201 -10.98 -21.73 8.89
C PRO A 201 -9.76 -21.63 9.80
N HIS A 202 -9.88 -22.09 11.05
CA HIS A 202 -8.79 -22.08 12.02
C HIS A 202 -7.65 -23.02 11.61
N LEU A 203 -7.98 -24.23 11.12
CA LEU A 203 -7.00 -25.18 10.59
C LEU A 203 -6.31 -24.65 9.34
N MET A 204 -7.04 -23.96 8.46
CA MET A 204 -6.47 -23.32 7.28
C MET A 204 -5.51 -22.19 7.70
N LEU A 205 -5.90 -21.34 8.66
CA LEU A 205 -5.02 -20.30 9.19
C LEU A 205 -3.79 -20.89 9.89
N PHE A 206 -3.96 -21.98 10.65
CA PHE A 206 -2.86 -22.71 11.27
C PHE A 206 -1.88 -23.26 10.21
N GLY A 207 -2.41 -23.88 9.15
CA GLY A 207 -1.63 -24.37 8.01
C GLY A 207 -0.89 -23.24 7.29
N LEU A 208 -1.54 -22.09 7.07
CA LEU A 208 -0.91 -20.91 6.49
C LEU A 208 0.19 -20.33 7.38
N CYS A 209 0.04 -20.35 8.70
CA CYS A 209 1.09 -19.91 9.63
C CYS A 209 2.34 -20.79 9.52
N TRP A 210 2.17 -22.12 9.47
CA TRP A 210 3.29 -23.04 9.29
C TRP A 210 3.92 -22.94 7.90
N ALA A 211 3.11 -22.85 6.85
CA ALA A 211 3.60 -22.64 5.49
C ALA A 211 4.38 -21.33 5.38
N GLY A 212 3.86 -20.25 5.97
CA GLY A 212 4.54 -18.96 6.06
C GLY A 212 5.87 -19.05 6.82
N LEU A 213 5.90 -19.76 7.96
CA LEU A 213 7.12 -19.94 8.73
C LEU A 213 8.19 -20.74 7.97
N ILE A 214 7.80 -21.82 7.28
CA ILE A 214 8.68 -22.61 6.43
C ILE A 214 9.21 -21.74 5.29
N ALA A 215 8.34 -20.97 4.62
CA ALA A 215 8.73 -20.04 3.57
C ALA A 215 9.70 -18.97 4.09
N SER A 216 9.45 -18.40 5.27
CA SER A 216 10.36 -17.47 5.95
C SER A 216 11.71 -18.10 6.24
N ALA A 217 11.75 -19.34 6.73
CA ALA A 217 13.00 -20.04 7.00
C ALA A 217 13.80 -20.29 5.72
N VAL A 218 13.15 -20.78 4.65
CA VAL A 218 13.78 -20.96 3.33
C VAL A 218 14.30 -19.64 2.78
N TYR A 219 13.51 -18.57 2.90
CA TYR A 219 13.91 -17.24 2.47
C TYR A 219 15.12 -16.71 3.26
N LEU A 220 15.12 -16.81 4.58
CA LEU A 220 16.26 -16.42 5.41
C LEU A 220 17.52 -17.24 5.11
N LEU A 221 17.40 -18.55 4.94
CA LEU A 221 18.52 -19.41 4.56
C LEU A 221 19.09 -19.01 3.19
N SER A 222 18.23 -18.66 2.22
CA SER A 222 18.68 -18.16 0.91
C SER A 222 19.41 -16.81 1.02
N ILE A 223 18.96 -15.91 1.90
CA ILE A 223 19.62 -14.63 2.18
C ILE A 223 21.00 -14.87 2.76
N LEU A 224 21.12 -15.74 3.77
CA LEU A 224 22.39 -16.03 4.43
C LEU A 224 23.38 -16.69 3.45
N TYR A 225 22.90 -17.61 2.62
CA TYR A 225 23.71 -18.23 1.57
C TYR A 225 24.18 -17.19 0.55
N ALA A 226 23.28 -16.35 0.02
CA ALA A 226 23.62 -15.32 -0.95
C ALA A 226 24.59 -14.28 -0.37
N LEU A 227 24.41 -13.88 0.89
CA LEU A 227 25.32 -12.98 1.60
C LEU A 227 26.72 -13.61 1.71
N ALA A 228 26.81 -14.89 2.07
CA ALA A 228 28.08 -15.63 2.13
C ALA A 228 28.72 -15.79 0.75
N ALA A 229 27.92 -15.88 -0.31
CA ALA A 229 28.35 -15.92 -1.70
C ALA A 229 28.71 -14.54 -2.30
N GLY A 230 28.66 -13.46 -1.51
CA GLY A 230 29.04 -12.12 -1.95
C GLY A 230 27.99 -11.41 -2.81
N TRP A 231 26.72 -11.81 -2.70
CA TRP A 231 25.65 -11.19 -3.48
C TRP A 231 25.46 -9.72 -3.12
N ALA A 232 25.25 -8.92 -4.16
CA ALA A 232 24.88 -7.51 -4.09
C ALA A 232 23.59 -7.26 -3.30
N LEU A 233 22.59 -8.10 -3.57
CA LEU A 233 21.24 -8.02 -3.04
C LEU A 233 20.83 -9.42 -2.56
N PRO A 234 21.32 -9.87 -1.40
CA PRO A 234 21.12 -11.24 -0.96
C PRO A 234 19.64 -11.62 -0.79
N THR A 235 18.75 -10.65 -0.60
CA THR A 235 17.31 -10.85 -0.48
C THR A 235 16.60 -11.15 -1.81
N THR A 236 17.22 -10.94 -2.97
CA THR A 236 16.62 -11.29 -4.27
C THR A 236 16.96 -12.71 -4.71
N ALA A 237 17.89 -13.39 -4.04
CA ALA A 237 18.45 -14.67 -4.47
C ALA A 237 17.38 -15.75 -4.70
N LEU A 238 16.48 -15.95 -3.72
CA LEU A 238 15.41 -16.94 -3.87
C LEU A 238 14.49 -16.64 -5.05
N ILE A 239 14.18 -15.36 -5.30
CA ILE A 239 13.31 -14.92 -6.40
C ILE A 239 13.98 -15.22 -7.74
N ARG A 240 15.28 -14.96 -7.87
CA ARG A 240 16.05 -15.19 -9.11
C ARG A 240 16.27 -16.67 -9.43
N TRP A 241 16.38 -17.54 -8.42
CA TRP A 241 16.68 -18.96 -8.62
C TRP A 241 15.46 -19.87 -8.66
N SER A 242 14.32 -19.44 -8.11
CA SER A 242 13.13 -20.27 -7.97
C SER A 242 11.95 -19.67 -8.73
N PRO A 243 11.46 -20.35 -9.79
CA PRO A 243 10.24 -19.95 -10.49
C PRO A 243 9.01 -19.85 -9.56
N VAL A 244 8.99 -20.63 -8.47
CA VAL A 244 7.92 -20.57 -7.47
C VAL A 244 7.99 -19.29 -6.65
N ALA A 245 9.20 -18.84 -6.29
CA ALA A 245 9.39 -17.59 -5.57
C ALA A 245 9.16 -16.38 -6.48
N GLU A 246 9.59 -16.45 -7.74
CA GLU A 246 9.27 -15.44 -8.75
C GLU A 246 7.75 -15.31 -8.95
N TRP A 247 7.04 -16.44 -9.07
CA TRP A 247 5.59 -16.46 -9.11
C TRP A 247 4.99 -15.85 -7.85
N ALA A 248 5.47 -16.24 -6.66
CA ALA A 248 5.00 -15.68 -5.40
C ALA A 248 5.24 -14.16 -5.33
N ALA A 249 6.37 -13.66 -5.83
CA ALA A 249 6.69 -12.23 -5.89
C ALA A 249 5.71 -11.47 -6.80
N ARG A 250 5.39 -12.01 -7.99
CA ARG A 250 4.40 -11.42 -8.91
C ARG A 250 2.99 -11.35 -8.30
N TYR A 251 2.60 -12.35 -7.49
CA TYR A 251 1.26 -12.44 -6.89
C TYR A 251 1.18 -12.00 -5.42
N GLU A 252 2.28 -11.58 -4.80
CA GLU A 252 2.31 -11.07 -3.42
C GLU A 252 1.33 -9.91 -3.17
N PRO A 253 1.05 -8.98 -4.12
CA PRO A 253 0.04 -7.94 -3.90
C PRO A 253 -1.35 -8.50 -3.51
N TYR A 254 -1.65 -9.77 -3.85
CA TYR A 254 -2.90 -10.45 -3.51
C TYR A 254 -2.90 -11.12 -2.12
N PHE A 255 -1.75 -11.18 -1.43
CA PHE A 255 -1.60 -11.87 -0.15
C PHE A 255 -2.53 -11.34 0.93
N GLY A 256 -2.60 -10.01 1.09
CA GLY A 256 -3.49 -9.38 2.06
C GLY A 256 -4.96 -9.71 1.80
N TYR A 257 -5.38 -9.77 0.53
CA TYR A 257 -6.77 -10.12 0.17
C TYR A 257 -7.13 -11.57 0.52
N LEU A 258 -6.18 -12.50 0.37
CA LEU A 258 -6.36 -13.90 0.79
C LEU A 258 -6.62 -13.98 2.30
N LEU A 259 -5.80 -13.27 3.09
CA LEU A 259 -5.98 -13.21 4.55
C LEU A 259 -7.31 -12.57 4.94
N LEU A 260 -7.71 -11.50 4.24
CA LEU A 260 -8.97 -10.82 4.49
C LEU A 260 -10.20 -11.71 4.20
N MET A 261 -10.15 -12.48 3.11
CA MET A 261 -11.18 -13.46 2.79
C MET A 261 -11.27 -14.56 3.85
N LEU A 262 -10.12 -15.06 4.30
CA LEU A 262 -10.06 -16.04 5.37
C LEU A 262 -10.61 -15.46 6.69
N ALA A 263 -10.33 -14.20 7.00
CA ALA A 263 -10.90 -13.50 8.16
C ALA A 263 -12.41 -13.35 8.07
N GLY A 264 -12.94 -12.97 6.89
CA GLY A 264 -14.39 -12.92 6.66
C GLY A 264 -15.07 -14.28 6.83
N TRP A 265 -14.46 -15.35 6.29
CA TRP A 265 -14.97 -16.71 6.43
C TRP A 265 -14.92 -17.20 7.89
N GLY A 266 -13.81 -16.99 8.57
CA GLY A 266 -13.64 -17.29 9.99
C GLY A 266 -14.62 -16.53 10.89
N THR A 267 -14.90 -15.26 10.58
CA THR A 267 -15.90 -14.45 11.27
C THR A 267 -17.30 -15.03 11.08
N ALA A 268 -17.71 -15.28 9.83
CA ALA A 268 -19.04 -15.78 9.52
C ALA A 268 -19.31 -17.16 10.18
N THR A 269 -18.30 -18.04 10.19
CA THR A 269 -18.39 -19.34 10.87
C THR A 269 -18.51 -19.16 12.39
N ASN A 270 -17.68 -18.32 13.02
CA ASN A 270 -17.79 -18.05 14.46
C ASN A 270 -19.16 -17.48 14.87
N TRP A 271 -19.73 -16.57 14.08
CA TRP A 271 -21.05 -16.00 14.36
C TRP A 271 -22.16 -17.03 14.25
N PHE A 272 -22.12 -17.87 13.21
CA PHE A 272 -23.10 -18.93 13.03
C PHE A 272 -23.09 -19.91 14.21
N ILE A 273 -21.92 -20.21 14.76
CA ILE A 273 -21.76 -21.11 15.92
C ILE A 273 -22.29 -20.48 17.20
N GLY A 274 -21.98 -19.20 17.45
CA GLY A 274 -22.47 -18.47 18.62
C GLY A 274 -24.00 -18.46 18.70
N LEU A 275 -24.68 -18.52 17.55
CA LEU A 275 -26.14 -18.62 17.46
C LEU A 275 -26.66 -20.06 17.59
N ALA A 276 -26.00 -21.05 16.99
CA ALA A 276 -26.56 -22.39 16.80
C ALA A 276 -26.01 -23.49 17.73
N ALA A 277 -24.80 -23.36 18.28
CA ALA A 277 -24.09 -24.50 18.87
C ALA A 277 -23.12 -24.13 20.01
N ARG A 278 -23.66 -23.60 21.12
CA ARG A 278 -22.88 -23.29 22.34
C ARG A 278 -22.04 -24.47 22.87
N HIS A 279 -22.44 -25.71 22.58
CA HIS A 279 -21.72 -26.92 23.00
C HIS A 279 -20.30 -27.03 22.39
N HIS A 280 -20.01 -26.38 21.25
CA HIS A 280 -18.68 -26.41 20.62
C HIS A 280 -17.77 -25.26 21.04
N GLN A 281 -18.22 -24.39 21.94
CA GLN A 281 -17.44 -23.23 22.38
C GLN A 281 -16.08 -23.61 23.02
N PRO A 282 -15.95 -24.66 23.86
CA PRO A 282 -14.65 -25.04 24.42
C PRO A 282 -13.61 -25.48 23.38
N LEU A 283 -14.07 -26.15 22.31
CA LEU A 283 -13.19 -26.58 21.21
C LEU A 283 -12.66 -25.37 20.43
N LEU A 284 -13.53 -24.39 20.17
CA LEU A 284 -13.16 -23.14 19.52
C LEU A 284 -12.16 -22.35 20.36
N GLU A 285 -12.44 -22.17 21.65
CA GLU A 285 -11.55 -21.46 22.57
C GLU A 285 -10.16 -22.11 22.66
N SER A 286 -10.11 -23.44 22.72
CA SER A 286 -8.84 -24.19 22.69
C SER A 286 -8.06 -24.00 21.37
N THR A 287 -8.77 -24.02 20.24
CA THR A 287 -8.17 -23.83 18.92
C THR A 287 -7.68 -22.39 18.74
N GLU A 288 -8.48 -21.40 19.14
CA GLU A 288 -8.13 -19.98 19.10
C GLU A 288 -6.93 -19.68 20.01
N GLN A 289 -6.88 -20.26 21.22
CA GLN A 289 -5.74 -20.11 22.13
C GLN A 289 -4.46 -20.73 21.56
N SER A 290 -4.57 -21.90 20.91
CA SER A 290 -3.42 -22.54 20.25
C SER A 290 -2.89 -21.69 19.11
N LEU A 291 -3.79 -21.13 18.30
CA LEU A 291 -3.44 -20.28 17.17
C LEU A 291 -2.91 -18.92 17.62
N GLN A 292 -3.42 -18.36 18.71
CA GLN A 292 -2.87 -17.18 19.36
C GLN A 292 -1.42 -17.40 19.79
N ARG A 293 -1.10 -18.54 20.44
CA ARG A 293 0.28 -18.87 20.82
C ARG A 293 1.18 -19.03 19.60
N LEU A 294 0.68 -19.68 18.55
CA LEU A 294 1.42 -19.82 17.30
C LEU A 294 1.71 -18.46 16.67
N LEU A 295 0.70 -17.59 16.52
CA LEU A 295 0.85 -16.25 15.97
C LEU A 295 1.77 -15.36 16.81
N ALA A 296 1.75 -15.48 18.14
CA ALA A 296 2.67 -14.75 19.01
C ALA A 296 4.14 -15.11 18.73
N TRP A 297 4.41 -16.35 18.31
CA TRP A 297 5.73 -16.85 18.01
C TRP A 297 6.14 -16.65 16.54
N CYS A 298 5.27 -16.99 15.58
CA CYS A 298 5.57 -16.94 14.15
C CYS A 298 5.19 -15.61 13.48
N GLY A 299 4.41 -14.76 14.12
CA GLY A 299 3.87 -13.54 13.51
C GLY A 299 4.95 -12.60 13.01
N PHE A 300 5.94 -12.29 13.85
CA PHE A 300 7.05 -11.41 13.49
C PHE A 300 7.90 -11.94 12.33
N PRO A 301 8.47 -13.17 12.36
CA PRO A 301 9.29 -13.66 11.26
C PRO A 301 8.52 -13.74 9.94
N VAL A 302 7.23 -14.12 9.97
CA VAL A 302 6.38 -14.16 8.77
C VAL A 302 6.13 -12.75 8.23
N ALA A 303 5.71 -11.80 9.07
CA ALA A 303 5.44 -10.42 8.63
C ALA A 303 6.70 -9.72 8.13
N ALA A 304 7.83 -9.86 8.84
CA ALA A 304 9.11 -9.29 8.43
C ALA A 304 9.57 -9.88 7.09
N SER A 305 9.47 -11.20 6.92
CA SER A 305 9.77 -11.84 5.63
C SER A 305 8.86 -11.34 4.53
N ALA A 306 7.55 -11.19 4.77
CA ALA A 306 6.60 -10.73 3.77
C ALA A 306 6.87 -9.29 3.31
N PHE A 307 7.22 -8.37 4.22
CA PHE A 307 7.59 -7.00 3.84
C PHE A 307 8.95 -6.94 3.14
N VAL A 308 9.96 -7.66 3.62
CA VAL A 308 11.28 -7.71 2.97
C VAL A 308 11.21 -8.39 1.60
N PHE A 309 10.39 -9.43 1.46
CA PHE A 309 10.13 -10.11 0.19
C PHE A 309 9.41 -9.20 -0.81
N CYS A 310 8.43 -8.41 -0.35
CA CYS A 310 7.79 -7.37 -1.16
C CYS A 310 8.79 -6.35 -1.71
N THR A 311 9.72 -5.86 -0.87
CA THR A 311 10.79 -4.96 -1.29
C THR A 311 11.76 -5.65 -2.27
N SER A 312 12.10 -6.91 -2.00
CA SER A 312 13.05 -7.68 -2.82
C SER A 312 12.49 -8.05 -4.19
N ALA A 313 11.17 -8.19 -4.32
CA ALA A 313 10.52 -8.37 -5.61
C ALA A 313 10.78 -7.20 -6.56
N MET A 314 10.70 -5.95 -6.06
CA MET A 314 11.03 -4.76 -6.86
C MET A 314 12.51 -4.77 -7.26
N TRP A 315 13.40 -5.09 -6.32
CA TRP A 315 14.84 -5.17 -6.57
C TRP A 315 15.24 -6.30 -7.54
N ALA A 316 14.40 -7.32 -7.65
CA ALA A 316 14.57 -8.43 -8.58
C ALA A 316 14.04 -8.10 -10.00
N GLY A 317 13.51 -6.90 -10.23
CA GLY A 317 12.96 -6.50 -11.54
C GLY A 317 11.51 -6.91 -11.76
N ILE A 318 10.83 -7.44 -10.74
CA ILE A 318 9.45 -7.88 -10.88
C ILE A 318 8.53 -6.66 -10.88
N VAL A 319 8.07 -6.30 -12.08
CA VAL A 319 7.11 -5.21 -12.28
C VAL A 319 5.71 -5.69 -11.89
N ARG A 320 5.11 -5.01 -10.91
CA ARG A 320 3.80 -5.39 -10.35
C ARG A 320 2.84 -4.21 -10.36
N PRO A 321 1.54 -4.45 -10.62
CA PRO A 321 0.54 -3.41 -10.54
C PRO A 321 0.53 -2.76 -9.14
N GLY A 322 0.58 -1.43 -9.11
CA GLY A 322 0.46 -0.66 -7.87
C GLY A 322 1.76 -0.43 -7.10
N ASP A 323 2.90 -0.95 -7.57
CA ASP A 323 4.19 -0.53 -7.04
C ASP A 323 4.44 0.97 -7.36
N LEU A 324 4.95 1.73 -6.39
CA LEU A 324 5.18 3.18 -6.51
C LEU A 324 6.50 3.50 -7.21
N ASP A 325 6.67 3.06 -8.44
CA ASP A 325 7.89 3.29 -9.22
C ASP A 325 8.15 4.79 -9.48
N TYR A 326 7.12 5.63 -9.47
CA TYR A 326 7.28 7.09 -9.50
C TYR A 326 8.05 7.63 -8.28
N ALA A 327 7.93 7.00 -7.10
CA ALA A 327 8.65 7.44 -5.90
C ALA A 327 9.93 6.62 -5.64
N SER A 328 10.02 5.40 -6.16
CA SER A 328 11.16 4.52 -5.96
C SER A 328 11.30 3.55 -7.12
N ILE A 329 12.06 3.95 -8.14
CA ILE A 329 12.24 3.22 -9.40
C ILE A 329 12.90 1.87 -9.09
N GLY A 330 12.16 0.78 -9.30
CA GLY A 330 12.61 -0.58 -8.98
C GLY A 330 12.95 -0.78 -7.49
N GLY A 331 12.52 0.11 -6.60
CA GLY A 331 12.79 -0.01 -5.16
C GLY A 331 14.21 0.39 -4.71
N LEU A 332 15.12 0.78 -5.62
CA LEU A 332 16.51 1.16 -5.28
C LEU A 332 16.89 2.59 -5.67
N ILE A 333 16.09 3.27 -6.48
CA ILE A 333 16.41 4.61 -6.94
C ILE A 333 15.25 5.52 -6.53
N PRO A 334 15.39 6.26 -5.41
CA PRO A 334 14.33 7.15 -4.98
C PRO A 334 14.18 8.30 -5.96
N PHE A 335 12.94 8.71 -6.21
CA PHE A 335 12.58 9.83 -7.10
C PHE A 335 11.59 10.78 -6.40
N SER A 336 11.46 12.00 -6.93
CA SER A 336 10.55 13.03 -6.39
C SER A 336 10.82 13.30 -4.90
N ASP A 337 9.78 13.44 -4.07
CA ASP A 337 9.89 13.63 -2.63
C ASP A 337 10.78 12.59 -1.94
N ALA A 338 10.73 11.33 -2.40
CA ALA A 338 11.49 10.24 -1.80
C ALA A 338 13.00 10.49 -1.92
N ALA A 339 13.45 11.00 -3.07
CA ALA A 339 14.84 11.39 -3.30
C ALA A 339 15.24 12.51 -2.34
N GLY A 340 14.41 13.55 -2.21
CA GLY A 340 14.67 14.68 -1.32
C GLY A 340 14.75 14.28 0.16
N TYR A 341 13.88 13.37 0.61
CA TYR A 341 13.94 12.85 1.99
C TYR A 341 15.17 11.98 2.26
N LEU A 342 15.62 11.17 1.28
CA LEU A 342 16.84 10.38 1.45
C LEU A 342 18.09 11.27 1.39
N ALA A 343 18.16 12.14 0.38
CA ALA A 343 19.21 13.13 0.21
C ALA A 343 19.41 13.98 1.47
N GLY A 344 18.31 14.42 2.10
CA GLY A 344 18.38 15.19 3.33
C GLY A 344 19.14 14.47 4.45
N ALA A 345 19.00 13.14 4.59
CA ALA A 345 19.75 12.39 5.60
C ALA A 345 21.27 12.36 5.30
N PHE A 346 21.65 12.34 4.03
CA PHE A 346 23.06 12.51 3.63
C PHE A 346 23.55 13.93 3.86
N ASP A 347 22.73 14.95 3.54
CA ASP A 347 23.03 16.36 3.82
C ASP A 347 23.30 16.60 5.29
N GLN A 348 22.53 15.97 6.18
CA GLN A 348 22.72 16.14 7.62
C GLN A 348 24.07 15.60 8.08
N VAL A 349 24.47 14.43 7.61
CA VAL A 349 25.76 13.86 8.00
C VAL A 349 26.91 14.67 7.39
N LYS A 350 26.73 15.16 6.16
CA LYS A 350 27.71 15.95 5.41
C LYS A 350 27.89 17.36 5.94
N ASP A 351 26.81 18.12 6.01
CA ASP A 351 26.77 19.57 6.28
C ASP A 351 26.31 19.90 7.71
N GLY A 352 25.83 18.91 8.48
CA GLY A 352 25.24 19.13 9.80
C GLY A 352 23.79 19.60 9.74
N VAL A 353 23.22 19.78 8.54
CA VAL A 353 21.87 20.32 8.32
C VAL A 353 21.07 19.50 7.32
N TRP A 354 19.76 19.39 7.53
CA TRP A 354 18.84 18.79 6.58
C TRP A 354 18.49 19.76 5.44
N SER A 355 18.20 19.20 4.27
CA SER A 355 17.65 19.96 3.14
C SER A 355 16.26 20.54 3.45
N PRO A 356 15.82 21.59 2.72
CA PRO A 356 14.47 22.16 2.89
C PRO A 356 13.35 21.11 2.81
N ILE A 357 13.46 20.14 1.88
CA ILE A 357 12.48 19.05 1.74
C ILE A 357 12.41 18.20 3.00
N ALA A 358 13.56 17.80 3.56
CA ALA A 358 13.59 17.02 4.80
C ALA A 358 13.06 17.82 6.01
N LEU A 359 13.35 19.12 6.07
CA LEU A 359 12.87 20.03 7.11
C LEU A 359 11.35 20.27 7.09
N ARG A 360 10.65 19.92 6.00
CA ARG A 360 9.17 19.92 5.99
C ARG A 360 8.60 18.97 7.04
N ARG A 361 9.35 17.93 7.41
CA ARG A 361 8.95 16.85 8.34
C ARG A 361 10.13 16.44 9.25
N PRO A 362 10.57 17.27 10.21
CA PRO A 362 11.77 17.04 11.02
C PRO A 362 11.79 15.69 11.76
N LEU A 363 10.65 15.25 12.32
CA LEU A 363 10.56 13.93 12.96
C LEU A 363 10.80 12.78 11.97
N ALA A 364 10.29 12.89 10.74
CA ALA A 364 10.54 11.89 9.70
C ALA A 364 12.01 11.91 9.24
N ALA A 365 12.62 13.10 9.15
CA ALA A 365 14.04 13.25 8.80
C ALA A 365 14.95 12.66 9.90
N GLY A 366 14.65 12.90 11.18
CA GLY A 366 15.35 12.30 12.32
C GLY A 366 15.25 10.77 12.31
N PHE A 367 14.05 10.24 12.11
CA PHE A 367 13.85 8.79 12.03
C PHE A 367 14.57 8.17 10.83
N ARG A 368 14.47 8.78 9.64
CA ARG A 368 15.19 8.32 8.45
C ARG A 368 16.71 8.34 8.64
N SER A 369 17.24 9.39 9.26
CA SER A 369 18.67 9.49 9.55
C SER A 369 19.14 8.34 10.44
N VAL A 370 18.38 8.01 11.50
CA VAL A 370 18.67 6.85 12.36
C VAL A 370 18.70 5.55 11.58
N LEU A 371 17.69 5.30 10.74
CA LEU A 371 17.64 4.08 9.92
C LEU A 371 18.79 4.01 8.91
N LEU A 372 19.13 5.13 8.25
CA LEU A 372 20.20 5.18 7.26
C LEU A 372 21.56 4.93 7.92
N ILE A 373 21.80 5.53 9.09
CA ILE A 373 23.04 5.36 9.85
C ILE A 373 23.18 3.92 10.36
N PHE A 374 22.13 3.32 10.90
CA PHE A 374 22.16 1.89 11.27
C PHE A 374 22.24 0.95 10.07
N GLY A 375 21.75 1.39 8.90
CA GLY A 375 21.97 0.72 7.62
C GLY A 375 23.36 0.96 7.03
N ASN A 376 24.30 1.56 7.77
CA ASN A 376 25.64 1.93 7.30
C ASN A 376 25.62 2.72 5.98
N PHE A 377 24.69 3.66 5.88
CA PHE A 377 24.45 4.49 4.69
C PHE A 377 24.06 3.73 3.43
N SER A 378 23.67 2.46 3.55
CA SER A 378 23.16 1.63 2.46
C SER A 378 21.64 1.72 2.39
N LEU A 379 21.11 2.19 1.26
CA LEU A 379 19.67 2.25 1.03
C LEU A 379 18.99 0.86 1.15
N PRO A 380 19.50 -0.23 0.52
CA PRO A 380 18.94 -1.56 0.72
C PRO A 380 18.85 -1.96 2.20
N SER A 381 19.94 -1.76 2.95
CA SER A 381 19.99 -2.12 4.37
C SER A 381 19.01 -1.28 5.21
N MET A 382 18.91 0.02 4.93
CA MET A 382 17.94 0.91 5.56
C MET A 382 16.50 0.47 5.29
N LEU A 383 16.17 0.07 4.05
CA LEU A 383 14.81 -0.38 3.70
C LEU A 383 14.46 -1.74 4.34
N ILE A 384 15.43 -2.65 4.48
CA ILE A 384 15.25 -3.90 5.25
C ILE A 384 14.96 -3.57 6.72
N LEU A 385 15.73 -2.67 7.34
CA LEU A 385 15.48 -2.23 8.71
C LEU A 385 14.09 -1.59 8.84
N GLN A 386 13.71 -0.72 7.89
CA GLN A 386 12.37 -0.11 7.82
C GLN A 386 11.27 -1.18 7.77
N ALA A 387 11.40 -2.17 6.89
CA ALA A 387 10.46 -3.29 6.79
C ALA A 387 10.35 -4.08 8.11
N CYS A 388 11.47 -4.37 8.76
CA CYS A 388 11.50 -5.09 10.03
C CYS A 388 10.85 -4.30 11.18
N VAL A 389 11.08 -2.98 11.29
CA VAL A 389 10.45 -2.18 12.36
C VAL A 389 8.95 -2.00 12.14
N VAL A 390 8.50 -1.83 10.90
CA VAL A 390 7.07 -1.81 10.55
C VAL A 390 6.43 -3.17 10.83
N ALA A 391 7.09 -4.27 10.46
CA ALA A 391 6.64 -5.63 10.79
C ALA A 391 6.48 -5.84 12.30
N GLY A 392 7.46 -5.39 13.09
CA GLY A 392 7.38 -5.43 14.56
C GLY A 392 6.18 -4.65 15.10
N ALA A 393 5.97 -3.43 14.62
CA ALA A 393 4.86 -2.58 15.06
C ALA A 393 3.49 -3.17 14.69
N VAL A 394 3.32 -3.69 13.46
CA VAL A 394 2.05 -4.34 13.06
C VAL A 394 1.81 -5.62 13.84
N CYS A 395 2.84 -6.45 14.11
CA CYS A 395 2.68 -7.66 14.92
C CYS A 395 2.26 -7.33 16.36
N LEU A 396 2.81 -6.28 16.97
CA LEU A 396 2.40 -5.82 18.30
C LEU A 396 0.94 -5.35 18.30
N ALA A 397 0.53 -4.56 17.29
CA ALA A 397 -0.84 -4.10 17.14
C ALA A 397 -1.81 -5.27 16.91
N THR A 398 -1.50 -6.15 15.96
CA THR A 398 -2.28 -7.36 15.64
C THR A 398 -2.42 -8.25 16.87
N TYR A 399 -1.33 -8.52 17.60
CA TYR A 399 -1.39 -9.33 18.82
C TYR A 399 -2.30 -8.69 19.89
N ALA A 400 -2.21 -7.37 20.10
CA ALA A 400 -3.10 -6.67 21.02
C ALA A 400 -4.59 -6.80 20.60
N ILE A 401 -4.88 -6.82 19.30
CA ILE A 401 -6.22 -7.04 18.76
C ILE A 401 -6.66 -8.50 18.95
N VAL A 402 -5.79 -9.49 18.74
CA VAL A 402 -6.10 -10.92 19.01
C VAL A 402 -6.62 -11.05 20.43
N VAL A 403 -5.91 -10.47 21.40
CA VAL A 403 -6.27 -10.55 22.81
C VAL A 403 -7.54 -9.74 23.14
N TRP A 404 -7.84 -8.69 22.39
CA TRP A 404 -9.00 -7.83 22.65
C TRP A 404 -10.30 -8.33 22.00
N ARG A 405 -10.25 -8.69 20.72
CA ARG A 405 -11.43 -8.93 19.87
C ARG A 405 -11.44 -10.29 19.18
N GLY A 406 -10.39 -11.09 19.40
CA GLY A 406 -10.23 -12.41 18.82
C GLY A 406 -9.43 -12.39 17.53
N ILE A 407 -9.13 -13.59 17.06
CA ILE A 407 -8.16 -13.79 15.98
C ILE A 407 -8.60 -13.22 14.63
N TRP A 408 -9.89 -13.32 14.27
CA TRP A 408 -10.36 -12.90 12.95
C TRP A 408 -10.32 -11.39 12.75
N ALA A 409 -10.65 -10.61 13.79
CA ALA A 409 -10.44 -9.17 13.79
C ALA A 409 -8.96 -8.82 13.61
N ALA A 410 -8.06 -9.54 14.27
CA ALA A 410 -6.62 -9.28 14.15
C ALA A 410 -6.07 -9.62 12.75
N ILE A 411 -6.51 -10.73 12.14
CA ILE A 411 -6.11 -11.08 10.76
C ILE A 411 -6.68 -10.09 9.76
N ALA A 412 -7.94 -9.66 9.92
CA ALA A 412 -8.53 -8.61 9.08
C ALA A 412 -7.74 -7.30 9.18
N PHE A 413 -7.38 -6.90 10.40
CA PHE A 413 -6.55 -5.72 10.64
C PHE A 413 -5.19 -5.85 9.95
N PHE A 414 -4.46 -6.95 10.18
CA PHE A 414 -3.15 -7.18 9.54
C PHE A 414 -3.27 -7.15 8.01
N ALA A 415 -4.30 -7.79 7.45
CA ALA A 415 -4.54 -7.80 6.02
C ALA A 415 -4.77 -6.39 5.44
N LEU A 416 -5.65 -5.60 6.07
CA LEU A 416 -5.97 -4.24 5.63
C LEU A 416 -4.78 -3.28 5.77
N THR A 417 -3.97 -3.46 6.80
CA THR A 417 -2.70 -2.75 6.97
C THR A 417 -1.69 -3.17 5.92
N TYR A 418 -1.49 -4.47 5.69
CA TYR A 418 -0.55 -4.97 4.69
C TYR A 418 -0.89 -4.52 3.27
N ILE A 419 -2.17 -4.60 2.87
CA ILE A 419 -2.65 -4.13 1.54
C ILE A 419 -2.24 -2.68 1.27
N PHE A 420 -2.29 -1.82 2.30
CA PHE A 420 -1.92 -0.42 2.17
C PHE A 420 -0.40 -0.20 2.28
N ASP A 421 0.24 -0.77 3.30
CA ASP A 421 1.63 -0.50 3.65
C ASP A 421 2.63 -1.10 2.68
N ARG A 422 2.31 -2.26 2.07
CA ARG A 422 3.23 -2.97 1.16
C ARG A 422 3.77 -2.06 0.04
N ILE A 423 2.98 -1.07 -0.38
CA ILE A 423 3.33 -0.15 -1.46
C ILE A 423 4.34 0.92 -0.99
N PHE A 424 4.29 1.32 0.28
CA PHE A 424 5.13 2.38 0.82
C PHE A 424 6.42 1.88 1.46
N VAL A 425 6.42 0.68 2.06
CA VAL A 425 7.59 0.10 2.75
C VAL A 425 8.86 0.05 1.87
N PRO A 426 8.80 -0.24 0.55
CA PRO A 426 9.95 -0.18 -0.34
C PRO A 426 10.45 1.22 -0.72
N THR A 427 9.84 2.29 -0.17
CA THR A 427 10.16 3.68 -0.53
C THR A 427 10.84 4.43 0.61
N THR A 428 11.45 5.57 0.29
CA THR A 428 11.98 6.53 1.27
C THR A 428 11.00 7.67 1.58
N LEU A 429 9.72 7.49 1.27
CA LEU A 429 8.68 8.44 1.64
C LEU A 429 8.38 8.41 3.15
N THR A 430 7.60 9.37 3.66
CA THR A 430 7.33 9.48 5.11
C THR A 430 6.22 8.58 5.64
N GLU A 431 5.47 7.95 4.74
CA GLU A 431 4.31 7.09 5.01
C GLU A 431 4.66 5.90 5.91
N PRO A 432 5.71 5.07 5.63
CA PRO A 432 6.04 3.93 6.49
C PRO A 432 6.39 4.35 7.93
N LEU A 433 7.02 5.51 8.08
CA LEU A 433 7.43 6.06 9.37
C LEU A 433 6.23 6.57 10.17
N GLY A 434 5.28 7.24 9.50
CA GLY A 434 4.01 7.64 10.12
C GLY A 434 3.16 6.44 10.52
N VAL A 435 3.08 5.43 9.65
CA VAL A 435 2.35 4.18 9.93
C VAL A 435 2.96 3.43 11.11
N PHE A 436 4.29 3.33 11.21
CA PHE A 436 4.96 2.73 12.36
C PHE A 436 4.46 3.31 13.70
N TRP A 437 4.42 4.63 13.83
CA TRP A 437 3.93 5.28 15.05
C TRP A 437 2.44 5.06 15.29
N ALA A 438 1.64 5.07 14.23
CA ALA A 438 0.21 4.81 14.32
C ALA A 438 -0.08 3.37 14.77
N LEU A 439 0.68 2.39 14.28
CA LEU A 439 0.60 0.98 14.70
C LEU A 439 0.97 0.82 16.18
N LEU A 440 2.05 1.47 16.64
CA LEU A 440 2.44 1.44 18.05
C LEU A 440 1.38 2.04 18.99
N SER A 441 0.55 2.98 18.51
CA SER A 441 -0.51 3.58 19.33
C SER A 441 -1.67 2.62 19.65
N ILE A 442 -1.93 1.64 18.79
CA ILE A 442 -3.09 0.74 18.87
C ILE A 442 -3.14 -0.06 20.19
N PRO A 443 -2.08 -0.77 20.63
CA PRO A 443 -2.10 -1.47 21.92
C PRO A 443 -2.48 -0.58 23.11
N PHE A 444 -2.08 0.70 23.08
CA PHE A 444 -2.37 1.66 24.15
C PHE A 444 -3.80 2.18 24.07
N PHE A 445 -4.36 2.40 22.88
CA PHE A 445 -5.79 2.68 22.72
C PHE A 445 -6.65 1.52 23.22
N ILE A 446 -6.30 0.29 22.84
CA ILE A 446 -6.98 -0.93 23.29
C ILE A 446 -7.00 -0.99 24.82
N ARG A 447 -5.86 -0.72 25.46
CA ARG A 447 -5.77 -0.67 26.92
C ARG A 447 -6.60 0.46 27.52
N ALA A 448 -6.60 1.64 26.90
CA ALA A 448 -7.42 2.77 27.33
C ALA A 448 -8.92 2.42 27.28
N PHE A 449 -9.39 1.74 26.23
CA PHE A 449 -10.78 1.30 26.10
C PHE A 449 -11.17 0.24 27.12
N ARG A 450 -10.26 -0.71 27.39
CA ARG A 450 -10.51 -1.83 28.32
C ARG A 450 -10.50 -1.37 29.77
N ASP A 451 -9.41 -0.74 30.19
CA ASP A 451 -9.09 -0.49 31.60
C ASP A 451 -9.51 0.91 32.06
N HIS A 452 -10.02 1.75 31.15
CA HIS A 452 -10.21 3.19 31.39
C HIS A 452 -8.93 3.88 31.92
N SER A 453 -7.76 3.42 31.46
CA SER A 453 -6.47 3.95 31.88
C SER A 453 -6.13 5.27 31.17
N VAL A 454 -6.07 6.36 31.94
CA VAL A 454 -5.65 7.69 31.45
C VAL A 454 -4.23 7.65 30.89
N THR A 455 -3.30 6.98 31.56
CA THR A 455 -1.91 6.89 31.13
C THR A 455 -1.78 6.18 29.78
N ALA A 456 -2.53 5.09 29.58
CA ALA A 456 -2.57 4.41 28.29
C ALA A 456 -3.13 5.33 27.20
N ALA A 457 -4.20 6.07 27.50
CA ALA A 457 -4.83 6.99 26.56
C ALA A 457 -3.89 8.17 26.18
N LEU A 458 -3.16 8.73 27.14
CA LEU A 458 -2.15 9.77 26.89
C LEU A 458 -0.96 9.25 26.08
N LEU A 459 -0.53 8.01 26.32
CA LEU A 459 0.56 7.40 25.58
C LEU A 459 0.16 7.10 24.13
N ALA A 460 -1.05 6.56 23.92
CA ALA A 460 -1.64 6.37 22.61
C ALA A 460 -1.75 7.71 21.85
N PHE A 461 -2.27 8.74 22.53
CA PHE A 461 -2.35 10.10 21.99
C PHE A 461 -0.98 10.66 21.60
N THR A 462 0.04 10.47 22.44
CA THR A 462 1.42 10.89 22.13
C THR A 462 1.91 10.23 20.84
N MET A 463 1.75 8.91 20.70
CA MET A 463 2.16 8.18 19.51
C MET A 463 1.37 8.60 18.26
N THR A 464 0.06 8.82 18.36
CA THR A 464 -0.75 9.35 17.26
C THR A 464 -0.32 10.77 16.86
N SER A 465 -0.01 11.65 17.83
CA SER A 465 0.52 12.98 17.54
C SER A 465 1.87 12.90 16.84
N VAL A 466 2.79 12.04 17.28
CA VAL A 466 4.07 11.80 16.61
C VAL A 466 3.86 11.23 15.20
N ALA A 467 2.90 10.30 15.01
CA ALA A 467 2.54 9.75 13.71
C ALA A 467 2.09 10.85 12.75
N LEU A 468 1.16 11.70 13.18
CA LEU A 468 0.62 12.81 12.40
C LEU A 468 1.66 13.92 12.17
N MET A 469 2.64 14.11 13.05
CA MET A 469 3.75 15.06 12.78
C MET A 469 4.82 14.46 11.85
N THR A 470 5.01 13.13 11.88
CA THR A 470 5.91 12.42 10.95
C THR A 470 5.33 12.41 9.54
N ARG A 471 4.04 12.04 9.41
CA ARG A 471 3.26 12.13 8.18
C ARG A 471 1.97 12.88 8.47
N MET A 472 1.96 14.17 8.16
CA MET A 472 0.74 14.97 8.25
C MET A 472 -0.36 14.38 7.38
N GLY A 473 -1.52 14.25 8.01
CA GLY A 473 -2.71 13.64 7.47
C GLY A 473 -3.93 14.25 8.14
N SER A 474 -4.70 13.46 8.89
CA SER A 474 -5.87 13.97 9.58
C SER A 474 -5.54 14.82 10.82
N MET A 475 -5.06 16.04 10.59
CA MET A 475 -4.57 16.92 11.65
C MET A 475 -5.66 17.29 12.68
N PHE A 476 -6.94 17.32 12.31
CA PHE A 476 -8.04 17.51 13.26
C PHE A 476 -8.24 16.33 14.22
N THR A 477 -7.61 15.17 13.97
CA THR A 477 -7.62 14.05 14.92
C THR A 477 -6.93 14.43 16.22
N ILE A 478 -5.92 15.31 16.21
CA ILE A 478 -5.25 15.78 17.41
C ILE A 478 -6.24 16.48 18.38
N PRO A 479 -6.90 17.60 18.01
CA PRO A 479 -7.85 18.25 18.91
C PRO A 479 -9.06 17.36 19.24
N ALA A 480 -9.51 16.50 18.32
CA ALA A 480 -10.58 15.55 18.59
C ALA A 480 -10.21 14.56 19.71
N LEU A 481 -8.97 14.04 19.70
CA LEU A 481 -8.47 13.15 20.75
C LEU A 481 -8.25 13.89 22.08
N VAL A 482 -7.84 15.16 22.07
CA VAL A 482 -7.78 15.98 23.30
C VAL A 482 -9.16 16.09 23.94
N MET A 483 -10.18 16.43 23.14
CA MET A 483 -11.57 16.50 23.61
C MET A 483 -12.04 15.15 24.16
N TRP A 484 -11.77 14.06 23.42
CA TRP A 484 -12.07 12.70 23.85
C TRP A 484 -11.44 12.37 25.21
N LEU A 485 -10.13 12.63 25.38
CA LEU A 485 -9.41 12.38 26.63
C LEU A 485 -10.04 13.13 27.81
N ILE A 486 -10.28 14.43 27.64
CA ILE A 486 -10.84 15.30 28.69
C ILE A 486 -12.23 14.81 29.08
N TRP A 487 -13.11 14.54 28.11
CA TRP A 487 -14.49 14.19 28.38
C TRP A 487 -14.67 12.77 28.90
N GLN A 488 -13.92 11.80 28.39
CA GLN A 488 -14.11 10.39 28.73
C GLN A 488 -13.43 9.97 30.03
N PHE A 489 -12.31 10.59 30.39
CA PHE A 489 -11.56 10.17 31.57
C PHE A 489 -11.60 11.18 32.74
N GLY A 490 -12.08 12.41 32.51
CA GLY A 490 -12.19 13.44 33.55
C GLY A 490 -13.48 13.36 34.36
N LYS A 491 -13.43 12.80 35.58
CA LYS A 491 -14.53 12.86 36.56
C LYS A 491 -14.52 14.21 37.29
N GLY A 492 -15.34 15.16 36.82
CA GLY A 492 -15.43 16.52 37.37
C GLY A 492 -14.40 17.50 36.79
N ILE A 493 -14.55 18.79 37.13
CA ILE A 493 -13.77 19.89 36.52
C ILE A 493 -12.27 19.76 36.81
N GLY A 494 -11.86 19.44 38.04
CA GLY A 494 -10.44 19.31 38.39
C GLY A 494 -9.72 18.16 37.68
N ALA A 495 -10.39 17.01 37.48
CA ALA A 495 -9.82 15.90 36.72
C ALA A 495 -9.72 16.24 35.21
N LYS A 496 -10.77 16.87 34.66
CA LYS A 496 -10.78 17.38 33.27
C LYS A 496 -9.62 18.35 33.04
N LEU A 497 -9.39 19.30 33.95
CA LEU A 497 -8.30 20.26 33.85
C LEU A 497 -6.92 19.58 33.91
N ARG A 498 -6.71 18.61 34.82
CA ARG A 498 -5.44 17.86 34.89
C ARG A 498 -5.16 17.09 33.61
N ILE A 499 -6.16 16.44 33.02
CA ILE A 499 -6.02 15.71 31.76
C ILE A 499 -5.77 16.69 30.60
N ALA A 500 -6.47 17.83 30.57
CA ALA A 500 -6.24 18.87 29.58
C ALA A 500 -4.80 19.38 29.63
N VAL A 501 -4.29 19.70 30.83
CA VAL A 501 -2.89 20.12 31.04
C VAL A 501 -1.93 19.03 30.58
N ALA A 502 -2.15 17.76 30.97
CA ALA A 502 -1.29 16.65 30.54
C ALA A 502 -1.28 16.46 29.02
N ALA A 503 -2.45 16.51 28.36
CA ALA A 503 -2.56 16.43 26.91
C ALA A 503 -1.87 17.61 26.21
N THR A 504 -2.01 18.82 26.75
CA THR A 504 -1.28 20.01 26.26
C THR A 504 0.23 19.84 26.44
N CYS A 505 0.71 19.33 27.58
CA CYS A 505 2.13 19.04 27.78
C CYS A 505 2.66 18.01 26.79
N VAL A 506 1.88 16.97 26.47
CA VAL A 506 2.22 16.01 25.40
C VAL A 506 2.38 16.71 24.06
N LEU A 507 1.43 17.56 23.68
CA LEU A 507 1.51 18.31 22.42
C LEU A 507 2.72 19.23 22.40
N LEU A 508 2.93 20.01 23.46
CA LEU A 508 4.12 20.86 23.58
C LEU A 508 5.41 20.05 23.52
N GLY A 509 5.44 18.82 24.05
CA GLY A 509 6.59 17.92 23.93
C GLY A 509 6.83 17.44 22.50
N VAL A 510 5.78 17.02 21.78
CA VAL A 510 5.89 16.57 20.38
C VAL A 510 6.26 17.73 19.45
N PHE A 511 5.58 18.87 19.56
CA PHE A 511 5.90 20.07 18.78
C PHE A 511 7.27 20.64 19.17
N GLY A 512 7.60 20.61 20.46
CA GLY A 512 8.91 21.02 20.98
C GLY A 512 10.04 20.16 20.43
N LEU A 513 9.88 18.83 20.37
CA LEU A 513 10.85 17.95 19.73
C LEU A 513 10.97 18.23 18.23
N ASN A 514 9.85 18.40 17.53
CA ASN A 514 9.87 18.73 16.11
C ASN A 514 10.60 20.06 15.84
N SER A 515 10.32 21.08 16.65
CA SER A 515 10.99 22.38 16.59
C SER A 515 12.46 22.30 17.00
N LEU A 516 12.81 21.50 18.01
CA LEU A 516 14.19 21.26 18.42
C LEU A 516 14.99 20.64 17.27
N LEU A 517 14.46 19.60 16.63
CA LEU A 517 15.11 18.96 15.48
C LEU A 517 15.28 19.95 14.32
N GLN A 518 14.27 20.77 14.05
CA GLN A 518 14.34 21.81 13.04
C GLN A 518 15.39 22.89 13.38
N ASN A 519 15.51 23.31 14.64
CA ASN A 519 16.49 24.30 15.06
C ASN A 519 17.91 23.72 15.11
N ALA A 520 18.04 22.46 15.50
CA ALA A 520 19.33 21.77 15.59
C ALA A 520 19.92 21.45 14.21
N TYR A 521 19.07 21.14 13.23
CA TYR A 521 19.48 20.66 11.91
C TYR A 521 18.97 21.50 10.74
N GLY A 522 18.40 22.68 11.00
CA GLY A 522 17.91 23.58 9.95
C GLY A 522 19.00 24.51 9.44
N ALA A 523 19.15 24.62 8.12
CA ALA A 523 20.04 25.61 7.48
C ALA A 523 19.51 27.06 7.57
N GLY A 524 18.29 27.27 8.07
CA GLY A 524 17.63 28.57 8.18
C GLY A 524 16.15 28.42 8.57
N PRO A 525 15.41 29.55 8.64
CA PRO A 525 13.96 29.51 8.87
C PRO A 525 13.27 28.86 7.67
N SER A 526 12.87 27.61 7.85
CA SER A 526 12.04 26.85 6.91
C SER A 526 10.69 26.62 7.58
N PRO A 527 9.54 26.88 6.94
CA PRO A 527 8.27 26.55 7.56
C PRO A 527 8.16 25.03 7.75
N SER A 528 8.06 24.58 9.00
CA SER A 528 7.51 23.25 9.28
C SER A 528 6.10 23.26 8.69
N THR A 529 5.75 22.30 7.83
CA THR A 529 4.49 22.24 7.02
C THR A 529 4.51 22.75 5.58
N GLY A 530 5.67 22.76 4.90
CA GLY A 530 5.91 23.43 3.60
C GLY A 530 4.86 23.35 2.47
N ASN A 531 4.02 22.31 2.38
CA ASN A 531 3.00 22.22 1.30
C ASN A 531 1.63 22.80 1.69
N PHE A 532 1.34 23.07 2.96
CA PHE A 532 -0.02 23.47 3.38
C PHE A 532 -0.44 24.84 2.83
N SER A 533 0.52 25.77 2.65
CA SER A 533 0.25 27.08 2.05
C SER A 533 -0.28 26.98 0.62
N TYR A 534 0.23 26.01 -0.15
CA TYR A 534 -0.23 25.73 -1.52
C TYR A 534 -1.65 25.19 -1.53
N VAL A 535 -1.94 24.22 -0.65
CA VAL A 535 -3.28 23.65 -0.49
C VAL A 535 -4.28 24.73 -0.09
N LEU A 536 -3.98 25.53 0.94
CA LEU A 536 -4.90 26.56 1.40
C LEU A 536 -5.16 27.63 0.33
N CYS A 537 -4.12 28.04 -0.41
CA CYS A 537 -4.29 28.94 -1.54
C CYS A 537 -5.14 28.33 -2.65
N GLY A 538 -4.84 27.09 -3.06
CA GLY A 538 -5.60 26.34 -4.06
C GLY A 538 -7.08 26.29 -3.72
N LEU A 539 -7.42 25.87 -2.49
CA LEU A 539 -8.79 25.83 -1.97
C LEU A 539 -9.48 27.20 -2.03
N SER A 540 -8.79 28.27 -1.61
CA SER A 540 -9.35 29.62 -1.60
C SER A 540 -9.71 30.14 -3.00
N MET A 541 -8.98 29.69 -4.02
CA MET A 541 -9.18 30.10 -5.42
C MET A 541 -10.04 29.12 -6.22
N GLY A 542 -10.49 28.01 -5.61
CA GLY A 542 -11.23 26.96 -6.30
C GLY A 542 -10.37 26.13 -7.25
N THR A 543 -9.09 25.93 -6.94
CA THR A 543 -8.09 25.21 -7.76
C THR A 543 -7.38 24.12 -6.93
N THR A 544 -6.46 23.37 -7.55
CA THR A 544 -5.52 22.45 -6.88
C THR A 544 -4.30 23.20 -6.35
N TRP A 545 -3.41 22.50 -5.63
CA TRP A 545 -2.19 23.06 -5.05
C TRP A 545 -1.25 23.72 -6.08
N ASP A 546 -1.18 23.19 -7.30
CA ASP A 546 -0.41 23.76 -8.43
C ASP A 546 -1.18 24.86 -9.18
N GLY A 547 -2.52 24.82 -9.11
CA GLY A 547 -3.40 25.77 -9.78
C GLY A 547 -3.33 27.19 -9.20
N CYS A 548 -3.12 27.32 -7.88
CA CYS A 548 -2.97 28.63 -7.25
C CYS A 548 -1.76 29.39 -7.84
N LEU A 549 -0.59 28.75 -7.99
CA LEU A 549 0.57 29.42 -8.56
C LEU A 549 0.35 29.89 -9.99
N LYS A 550 -0.30 29.04 -10.81
CA LYS A 550 -0.65 29.39 -12.21
C LYS A 550 -1.57 30.60 -12.26
N LYS A 551 -2.61 30.59 -11.43
CA LYS A 551 -3.60 31.67 -11.40
C LYS A 551 -3.02 32.98 -10.85
N LEU A 552 -2.20 32.95 -9.81
CA LEU A 552 -1.50 34.14 -9.31
C LEU A 552 -0.54 34.72 -10.36
N ALA A 553 0.14 33.86 -11.14
CA ALA A 553 0.98 34.30 -12.24
C ALA A 553 0.16 34.97 -13.37
N GLU A 554 -1.00 34.40 -13.72
CA GLU A 554 -1.95 34.99 -14.69
C GLU A 554 -2.49 36.35 -14.23
N GLU A 555 -2.68 36.53 -12.92
CA GLU A 555 -3.09 37.80 -12.29
C GLU A 555 -1.93 38.81 -12.14
N GLY A 556 -0.72 38.47 -12.61
CA GLY A 556 0.46 39.35 -12.53
C GLY A 556 1.14 39.38 -11.16
N THR A 557 0.82 38.45 -10.26
CA THR A 557 1.35 38.34 -8.90
C THR A 557 2.21 37.09 -8.74
N ALA A 558 3.15 36.89 -9.67
CA ALA A 558 4.04 35.73 -9.66
C ALA A 558 4.77 35.60 -8.32
N VAL A 559 4.57 34.45 -7.68
CA VAL A 559 5.14 34.14 -6.37
C VAL A 559 6.62 33.83 -6.54
N GLN A 560 7.48 34.57 -5.82
CA GLN A 560 8.94 34.46 -5.93
C GLN A 560 9.60 34.57 -4.55
N GLY A 561 10.75 33.92 -4.40
CA GLY A 561 11.61 34.02 -3.21
C GLY A 561 11.93 32.67 -2.57
N SER A 562 12.38 32.72 -1.32
CA SER A 562 12.61 31.53 -0.50
C SER A 562 11.31 30.79 -0.20
N GLU A 563 11.37 29.51 0.18
CA GLU A 563 10.18 28.70 0.53
C GLU A 563 9.32 29.37 1.64
N ASP A 564 9.94 30.02 2.62
CA ASP A 564 9.24 30.78 3.64
C ASP A 564 8.53 32.03 3.07
N THR A 565 9.21 32.77 2.19
CA THR A 565 8.63 33.93 1.50
C THR A 565 7.45 33.52 0.63
N VAL A 566 7.60 32.43 -0.13
CA VAL A 566 6.57 31.82 -0.96
C VAL A 566 5.38 31.40 -0.11
N ALA A 567 5.61 30.70 1.00
CA ALA A 567 4.54 30.30 1.91
C ALA A 567 3.77 31.51 2.47
N ARG A 568 4.47 32.57 2.90
CA ARG A 568 3.85 33.81 3.37
C ARG A 568 3.01 34.50 2.28
N GLN A 569 3.52 34.58 1.06
CA GLN A 569 2.79 35.14 -0.09
C GLN A 569 1.52 34.32 -0.37
N LEU A 570 1.62 32.99 -0.39
CA LEU A 570 0.49 32.08 -0.62
C LEU A 570 -0.56 32.17 0.49
N TYR A 571 -0.16 32.25 1.76
CA TYR A 571 -1.10 32.47 2.87
C TYR A 571 -1.81 33.82 2.76
N SER A 572 -1.07 34.88 2.41
CA SER A 572 -1.64 36.22 2.20
C SER A 572 -2.64 36.22 1.04
N ALA A 573 -2.29 35.58 -0.07
CA ALA A 573 -3.19 35.41 -1.22
C ALA A 573 -4.44 34.63 -0.81
N ALA A 574 -4.27 33.49 -0.13
CA ALA A 574 -5.38 32.67 0.35
C ALA A 574 -6.36 33.46 1.22
N TRP A 575 -5.84 34.24 2.17
CA TRP A 575 -6.65 35.08 3.05
C TRP A 575 -7.36 36.23 2.30
N THR A 576 -6.75 36.74 1.24
CA THR A 576 -7.32 37.80 0.42
C THR A 576 -8.47 37.27 -0.41
N HIS A 577 -8.30 36.13 -1.09
CA HIS A 577 -9.37 35.49 -1.84
C HIS A 577 -10.49 34.99 -0.94
N LEU A 578 -10.18 34.41 0.22
CA LEU A 578 -11.19 33.95 1.16
C LEU A 578 -12.08 35.10 1.66
N ARG A 579 -11.52 36.28 1.91
CA ARG A 579 -12.29 37.48 2.31
C ARG A 579 -13.12 38.06 1.17
N ALA A 580 -12.58 38.08 -0.05
CA ALA A 580 -13.28 38.61 -1.21
C ALA A 580 -14.41 37.69 -1.67
N HIS A 581 -14.13 36.40 -1.79
CA HIS A 581 -15.00 35.38 -2.36
C HIS A 581 -14.84 34.04 -1.63
N PRO A 582 -15.52 33.82 -0.49
CA PRO A 582 -15.39 32.58 0.27
C PRO A 582 -16.09 31.36 -0.37
N GLY A 583 -16.96 31.57 -1.37
CA GLY A 583 -17.75 30.51 -2.02
C GLY A 583 -16.91 29.34 -2.55
N PRO A 584 -15.89 29.58 -3.39
CA PRO A 584 -15.00 28.54 -3.91
C PRO A 584 -14.35 27.68 -2.83
N PHE A 585 -13.95 28.30 -1.71
CA PHE A 585 -13.35 27.58 -0.59
C PHE A 585 -14.32 26.54 0.00
N PHE A 586 -15.55 26.95 0.34
CA PHE A 586 -16.55 26.04 0.89
C PHE A 586 -17.01 24.97 -0.12
N GLN A 587 -17.11 25.33 -1.40
CA GLN A 587 -17.39 24.37 -2.46
C GLN A 587 -16.30 23.29 -2.52
N ARG A 588 -15.02 23.68 -2.54
CA ARG A 588 -13.91 22.73 -2.53
C ARG A 588 -13.87 21.86 -1.27
N LEU A 589 -14.22 22.40 -0.10
CA LEU A 589 -14.35 21.59 1.11
C LEU A 589 -15.45 20.52 0.98
N ALA A 590 -16.59 20.88 0.40
CA ALA A 590 -17.69 19.94 0.17
C ALA A 590 -17.32 18.88 -0.88
N GLU A 591 -16.64 19.27 -1.97
CA GLU A 591 -16.08 18.36 -2.96
C GLU A 591 -15.06 17.40 -2.31
N GLY A 592 -14.17 17.89 -1.45
CA GLY A 592 -13.21 17.04 -0.73
C GLY A 592 -13.89 16.02 0.17
N ALA A 593 -14.96 16.43 0.88
CA ALA A 593 -15.77 15.51 1.69
C ALA A 593 -16.46 14.44 0.83
N GLN A 594 -17.03 14.85 -0.31
CA GLN A 594 -17.70 13.97 -1.25
C GLN A 594 -16.73 12.96 -1.84
N THR A 595 -15.58 13.42 -2.35
CA THR A 595 -14.52 12.58 -2.91
C THR A 595 -13.98 11.61 -1.87
N PHE A 596 -13.76 12.04 -0.63
CA PHE A 596 -13.42 11.12 0.46
C PHE A 596 -14.50 10.06 0.65
N ALA A 597 -15.78 10.44 0.75
CA ALA A 597 -16.87 9.50 0.98
C ALA A 597 -17.07 8.49 -0.16
N THR A 598 -16.82 8.89 -1.41
CA THR A 598 -17.00 8.03 -2.59
C THR A 598 -15.79 7.16 -2.87
N GLU A 599 -14.58 7.66 -2.68
CA GLU A 599 -13.35 6.98 -3.06
C GLU A 599 -12.71 6.19 -1.91
N TYR A 600 -12.81 6.68 -0.67
CA TYR A 600 -12.15 6.03 0.46
C TYR A 600 -12.60 4.57 0.68
N PRO A 601 -13.87 4.19 0.48
CA PRO A 601 -14.27 2.79 0.58
C PRO A 601 -13.47 1.87 -0.35
N SER A 602 -13.15 2.30 -1.58
CA SER A 602 -12.34 1.47 -2.48
C SER A 602 -10.90 1.39 -1.99
N VAL A 603 -10.33 2.50 -1.52
CA VAL A 603 -8.97 2.53 -0.93
C VAL A 603 -8.83 1.57 0.25
N MET A 604 -9.84 1.51 1.12
CA MET A 604 -9.82 0.63 2.29
C MET A 604 -9.63 -0.85 1.89
N TRP A 605 -10.23 -1.26 0.78
CA TRP A 605 -10.17 -2.65 0.30
C TRP A 605 -9.08 -2.89 -0.73
N GLN A 606 -8.76 -1.90 -1.59
CA GLN A 606 -7.78 -2.02 -2.68
C GLN A 606 -6.36 -1.62 -2.28
N GLY A 607 -6.21 -0.87 -1.19
CA GLY A 607 -4.98 -0.16 -0.87
C GLY A 607 -4.89 1.19 -1.57
N TYR A 608 -3.68 1.76 -1.59
CA TYR A 608 -3.46 3.12 -2.10
C TYR A 608 -3.67 3.23 -3.62
N THR A 609 -3.11 2.30 -4.38
CA THR A 609 -3.13 2.35 -5.85
C THR A 609 -4.33 1.60 -6.41
N ARG A 610 -5.14 2.27 -7.24
CA ARG A 610 -6.23 1.63 -8.00
C ARG A 610 -5.75 0.69 -9.12
N ALA A 611 -4.44 0.51 -9.26
CA ALA A 611 -3.84 -0.35 -10.27
C ALA A 611 -4.01 -1.85 -9.99
N ILE A 612 -4.27 -2.23 -8.73
CA ILE A 612 -4.54 -3.63 -8.38
C ILE A 612 -6.03 -3.88 -8.56
N ASP A 613 -6.39 -4.58 -9.63
CA ASP A 613 -7.75 -5.06 -9.82
C ASP A 613 -8.18 -5.96 -8.67
N PHE A 614 -9.43 -5.80 -8.22
CA PHE A 614 -10.02 -6.72 -7.27
C PHE A 614 -9.95 -8.14 -7.85
N PRO A 615 -9.35 -9.10 -7.10
CA PRO A 615 -9.44 -10.47 -7.53
C PRO A 615 -10.92 -10.86 -7.62
N ALA A 616 -11.29 -11.59 -8.67
CA ALA A 616 -12.68 -12.02 -8.92
C ALA A 616 -13.30 -12.84 -7.76
N TRP A 617 -12.47 -13.37 -6.87
CA TRP A 617 -12.86 -14.14 -5.69
C TRP A 617 -12.98 -13.28 -4.42
N LEU A 618 -12.57 -12.01 -4.43
CA LEU A 618 -12.80 -11.08 -3.33
C LEU A 618 -14.24 -10.58 -3.39
N PHE A 619 -14.94 -10.65 -2.26
CA PHE A 619 -16.31 -10.17 -2.14
C PHE A 619 -16.34 -8.92 -1.24
N PRO A 620 -15.88 -7.75 -1.72
CA PRO A 620 -15.74 -6.56 -0.88
C PRO A 620 -17.07 -6.16 -0.25
N ASN A 621 -18.18 -6.24 -0.98
CA ASN A 621 -19.52 -5.94 -0.43
C ASN A 621 -19.92 -6.89 0.71
N VAL A 622 -19.54 -8.17 0.63
CA VAL A 622 -19.81 -9.14 1.69
C VAL A 622 -18.94 -8.84 2.90
N LEU A 623 -17.66 -8.52 2.70
CA LEU A 623 -16.74 -8.12 3.78
C LEU A 623 -17.19 -6.83 4.46
N VAL A 624 -17.64 -5.83 3.69
CA VAL A 624 -18.27 -4.61 4.20
C VAL A 624 -19.50 -4.96 5.03
N ALA A 625 -20.40 -5.79 4.51
CA ALA A 625 -21.61 -6.18 5.24
C ALA A 625 -21.28 -6.89 6.56
N ILE A 626 -20.33 -7.83 6.55
CA ILE A 626 -19.81 -8.48 7.76
C ILE A 626 -19.28 -7.42 8.71
N SER A 627 -18.36 -6.54 8.27
CA SER A 627 -17.80 -5.50 9.13
C SER A 627 -18.87 -4.59 9.73
N LEU A 628 -19.84 -4.12 8.93
CA LEU A 628 -20.91 -3.22 9.40
C LEU A 628 -21.87 -3.92 10.38
N ILE A 629 -22.28 -5.16 10.11
CA ILE A 629 -23.13 -5.94 11.01
C ILE A 629 -22.43 -6.17 12.35
N GLY A 630 -21.14 -6.52 12.31
CA GLY A 630 -20.36 -6.78 13.52
C GLY A 630 -20.07 -5.51 14.31
N LEU A 631 -19.84 -4.39 13.64
CA LEU A 631 -19.72 -3.07 14.26
C LEU A 631 -21.02 -2.65 14.94
N LEU A 632 -22.16 -2.80 14.25
CA LEU A 632 -23.48 -2.49 14.80
C LEU A 632 -23.78 -3.35 16.03
N HIS A 633 -23.57 -4.66 15.92
CA HIS A 633 -23.76 -5.59 17.02
C HIS A 633 -22.82 -5.30 18.19
N GLY A 634 -21.53 -5.08 17.92
CA GLY A 634 -20.53 -4.74 18.90
C GLY A 634 -20.86 -3.45 19.63
N THR A 635 -21.33 -2.44 18.91
CA THR A 635 -21.78 -1.15 19.46
C THR A 635 -22.98 -1.32 20.37
N MET A 636 -23.99 -2.07 19.92
CA MET A 636 -25.22 -2.28 20.70
C MET A 636 -25.02 -3.12 21.96
N ARG A 637 -24.07 -4.07 21.97
CA ARG A 637 -23.93 -5.04 23.07
C ARG A 637 -22.70 -4.89 23.94
N ARG A 638 -21.61 -4.32 23.42
CA ARG A 638 -20.27 -4.43 24.04
C ARG A 638 -19.53 -3.11 24.13
N ALA A 639 -19.81 -2.15 23.25
CA ALA A 639 -19.03 -0.93 23.20
C ALA A 639 -19.33 -0.07 24.44
N LYS A 640 -18.26 0.30 25.14
CA LYS A 640 -18.33 1.27 26.22
C LYS A 640 -18.47 2.67 25.61
N ALA A 641 -19.07 3.61 26.34
CA ALA A 641 -19.20 5.00 25.90
C ALA A 641 -17.85 5.62 25.46
N VAL A 642 -16.76 5.25 26.14
CA VAL A 642 -15.39 5.68 25.81
C VAL A 642 -14.97 5.25 24.40
N GLU A 643 -15.30 4.03 24.00
CA GLU A 643 -14.98 3.50 22.67
C GLU A 643 -15.88 4.13 21.59
N VAL A 644 -17.18 4.21 21.83
CA VAL A 644 -18.13 4.80 20.86
C VAL A 644 -17.78 6.26 20.56
N THR A 645 -17.52 7.05 21.61
CA THR A 645 -17.17 8.46 21.46
C THR A 645 -15.80 8.66 20.80
N PHE A 646 -14.84 7.75 21.04
CA PHE A 646 -13.56 7.73 20.31
C PHE A 646 -13.80 7.60 18.81
N TRP A 647 -14.57 6.59 18.39
CA TRP A 647 -14.82 6.33 16.97
C TRP A 647 -15.59 7.45 16.28
N ILE A 648 -16.60 8.03 16.95
CA ILE A 648 -17.35 9.18 16.43
C ILE A 648 -16.42 10.38 16.21
N LEU A 649 -15.61 10.73 17.22
CA LEU A 649 -14.70 11.86 17.14
C LEU A 649 -13.59 11.64 16.12
N LEU A 650 -13.06 10.42 16.03
CA LEU A 650 -12.06 10.05 15.03
C LEU A 650 -12.63 10.21 13.62
N TRP A 651 -13.78 9.61 13.30
CA TRP A 651 -14.38 9.71 11.96
C TRP A 651 -14.80 11.13 11.61
N ALA A 652 -15.37 11.88 12.56
CA ALA A 652 -15.66 13.30 12.35
C ALA A 652 -14.38 14.09 12.03
N SER A 653 -13.28 13.82 12.73
CA SER A 653 -11.99 14.47 12.47
C SER A 653 -11.36 14.07 11.14
N LEU A 654 -11.54 12.81 10.71
CA LEU A 654 -11.07 12.29 9.43
C LEU A 654 -11.80 12.96 8.28
N VAL A 655 -13.14 13.02 8.34
CA VAL A 655 -13.96 13.72 7.35
C VAL A 655 -13.57 15.20 7.30
N ALA A 656 -13.53 15.88 8.45
CA ALA A 656 -13.17 17.30 8.52
C ALA A 656 -11.78 17.59 7.95
N SER A 657 -10.80 16.71 8.19
CA SER A 657 -9.45 16.88 7.63
C SER A 657 -9.46 16.62 6.13
N SER A 658 -10.17 15.58 5.69
CA SER A 658 -10.25 15.17 4.29
C SER A 658 -10.90 16.23 3.40
N CYS A 659 -11.84 17.02 3.93
CA CYS A 659 -12.37 18.20 3.24
C CYS A 659 -11.26 19.14 2.74
N ILE A 660 -10.14 19.24 3.48
CA ILE A 660 -9.05 20.16 3.17
C ILE A 660 -7.99 19.51 2.29
N ILE A 661 -7.57 18.28 2.62
CA ILE A 661 -6.33 17.70 2.06
C ILE A 661 -6.56 16.57 1.04
N TYR A 662 -7.77 16.01 0.96
CA TYR A 662 -8.00 14.78 0.19
C TYR A 662 -7.98 15.02 -1.32
N LEU A 663 -8.42 16.18 -1.79
CA LEU A 663 -8.43 16.51 -3.24
C LEU A 663 -7.03 16.60 -3.85
N GLU A 664 -6.00 16.86 -3.04
CA GLU A 664 -4.66 17.18 -3.53
C GLU A 664 -3.78 15.92 -3.69
N GLU A 665 -3.72 15.10 -2.64
CA GLU A 665 -2.85 13.93 -2.57
C GLU A 665 -3.65 12.60 -2.46
N GLY A 666 -4.98 12.68 -2.52
CA GLY A 666 -5.87 11.52 -2.39
C GLY A 666 -5.76 10.87 -1.01
N SER A 667 -5.94 9.55 -0.98
CA SER A 667 -5.85 8.77 0.26
C SER A 667 -4.45 8.68 0.87
N ARG A 668 -3.40 9.04 0.11
CA ARG A 668 -2.00 9.02 0.58
C ARG A 668 -1.81 9.83 1.86
N VAL A 669 -2.48 10.98 1.95
CA VAL A 669 -2.41 11.88 3.10
C VAL A 669 -2.84 11.22 4.39
N LEU A 670 -3.72 10.22 4.31
CA LEU A 670 -4.27 9.54 5.48
C LEU A 670 -3.43 8.34 5.92
N ALA A 671 -2.21 8.15 5.40
CA ALA A 671 -1.36 7.01 5.74
C ALA A 671 -1.14 6.86 7.26
N ALA A 672 -0.84 7.93 7.99
CA ALA A 672 -0.69 7.88 9.45
C ALA A 672 -2.00 7.59 10.21
N SER A 673 -3.15 7.73 9.55
CA SER A 673 -4.46 7.44 10.13
C SER A 673 -4.99 6.07 9.71
N HIS A 674 -4.40 5.47 8.65
CA HIS A 674 -4.85 4.21 8.06
C HIS A 674 -4.89 3.06 9.05
N PRO A 675 -3.89 2.83 9.92
CA PRO A 675 -3.98 1.77 10.92
C PRO A 675 -5.21 1.89 11.83
N THR A 676 -5.57 3.09 12.26
CA THR A 676 -6.75 3.29 13.12
C THR A 676 -8.06 3.08 12.34
N MET A 677 -8.09 3.44 11.05
CA MET A 677 -9.23 3.16 10.17
C MET A 677 -9.36 1.66 9.89
N ALA A 678 -8.25 0.97 9.60
CA ALA A 678 -8.19 -0.48 9.46
C ALA A 678 -8.66 -1.20 10.73
N LEU A 679 -8.26 -0.71 11.91
CA LEU A 679 -8.74 -1.21 13.19
C LEU A 679 -10.26 -1.10 13.27
N PHE A 680 -10.86 0.06 12.94
CA PHE A 680 -12.30 0.24 12.97
C PHE A 680 -13.05 -0.83 12.13
N PHE A 681 -12.66 -1.04 10.87
CA PHE A 681 -13.32 -2.04 10.03
C PHE A 681 -13.07 -3.48 10.51
N ALA A 682 -11.88 -3.75 11.02
CA ALA A 682 -11.51 -5.03 11.60
C ALA A 682 -12.29 -5.37 12.88
N LEU A 683 -12.71 -4.38 13.68
CA LEU A 683 -13.59 -4.59 14.83
C LEU A 683 -14.93 -5.20 14.43
N GLY A 684 -15.39 -4.95 13.21
CA GLY A 684 -16.55 -5.61 12.64
C GLY A 684 -16.41 -7.12 12.47
N MET A 685 -15.20 -7.65 12.55
CA MET A 685 -14.89 -9.08 12.47
C MET A 685 -14.59 -9.71 13.84
N SER A 686 -15.04 -9.06 14.92
CA SER A 686 -14.86 -9.54 16.29
C SER A 686 -15.64 -10.83 16.58
N ASN A 687 -15.12 -11.66 17.48
CA ASN A 687 -15.84 -12.82 17.99
C ASN A 687 -17.00 -12.38 18.91
N LEU A 688 -18.24 -12.67 18.51
CA LEU A 688 -19.45 -12.30 19.26
C LEU A 688 -19.71 -13.16 20.50
N ALA A 689 -19.09 -14.34 20.58
CA ALA A 689 -19.30 -15.28 21.68
C ALA A 689 -18.29 -15.08 22.82
N SER A 690 -17.05 -14.69 22.51
CA SER A 690 -15.99 -14.61 23.52
C SER A 690 -16.22 -13.45 24.48
N THR A 691 -16.23 -13.74 25.78
CA THR A 691 -16.01 -12.73 26.81
C THR A 691 -14.58 -12.21 26.67
N PRO A 692 -14.34 -10.90 26.83
CA PRO A 692 -12.98 -10.38 26.84
C PRO A 692 -12.19 -11.10 27.93
N ALA A 693 -11.08 -11.75 27.57
CA ALA A 693 -10.18 -12.33 28.56
C ALA A 693 -9.69 -11.21 29.47
N GLU A 694 -9.82 -11.34 30.80
CA GLU A 694 -9.21 -10.39 31.73
C GLU A 694 -7.69 -10.48 31.57
N LEU A 695 -7.09 -9.40 31.06
CA LEU A 695 -5.64 -9.27 31.02
C LEU A 695 -5.19 -8.75 32.39
N PRO A 696 -4.09 -9.28 32.94
CA PRO A 696 -3.46 -8.67 34.10
C PRO A 696 -3.10 -7.22 33.76
N SER A 697 -3.36 -6.30 34.68
CA SER A 697 -2.90 -4.91 34.55
C SER A 697 -1.38 -4.88 34.65
N ASP A 698 -0.70 -4.98 33.50
CA ASP A 698 0.76 -4.99 33.47
C ASP A 698 1.29 -3.55 33.38
N SER A 699 1.68 -2.97 34.52
CA SER A 699 2.30 -1.64 34.56
C SER A 699 3.61 -1.57 33.76
N ARG A 700 4.29 -2.70 33.53
CA ARG A 700 5.54 -2.76 32.76
C ARG A 700 5.32 -2.38 31.30
N PHE A 701 4.19 -2.77 30.70
CA PHE A 701 3.88 -2.43 29.33
C PHE A 701 3.80 -0.90 29.09
N LEU A 702 3.13 -0.17 30.00
CA LEU A 702 3.06 1.30 29.93
C LEU A 702 4.44 1.95 30.11
N ARG A 703 5.21 1.45 31.07
CA ARG A 703 6.57 1.93 31.32
C ARG A 703 7.48 1.71 30.10
N ASN A 704 7.40 0.55 29.47
CA ASN A 704 8.19 0.22 28.29
C ASN A 704 7.82 1.11 27.10
N GLY A 705 6.54 1.40 26.90
CA GLY A 705 6.10 2.34 25.85
C GLY A 705 6.63 3.76 26.05
N LEU A 706 6.62 4.25 27.30
CA LEU A 706 7.21 5.56 27.63
C LEU A 706 8.73 5.57 27.44
N ILE A 707 9.44 4.54 27.93
CA ILE A 707 10.89 4.39 27.73
C ILE A 707 11.22 4.36 26.24
N GLY A 708 10.43 3.63 25.44
CA GLY A 708 10.59 3.56 23.99
C GLY A 708 10.46 4.93 23.32
N LEU A 709 9.46 5.74 23.68
CA LEU A 709 9.31 7.09 23.14
C LEU A 709 10.49 8.01 23.49
N ILE A 710 10.93 7.98 24.75
CA ILE A 710 12.08 8.77 25.19
C ILE A 710 13.35 8.33 24.47
N ALA A 711 13.59 7.02 24.37
CA ALA A 711 14.74 6.47 23.66
C ALA A 711 14.73 6.90 22.19
N MET A 712 13.58 6.84 21.50
CA MET A 712 13.47 7.29 20.11
C MET A 712 13.70 8.78 19.95
N ALA A 713 13.17 9.62 20.84
CA ALA A 713 13.44 11.05 20.83
C ALA A 713 14.94 11.36 21.01
N VAL A 714 15.59 10.66 21.93
CA VAL A 714 17.05 10.76 22.14
C VAL A 714 17.80 10.29 20.90
N LEU A 715 17.40 9.18 20.27
CA LEU A 715 18.04 8.70 19.04
C LEU A 715 17.90 9.72 17.89
N PHE A 716 16.72 10.31 17.70
CA PHE A 716 16.49 11.31 16.64
C PHE A 716 17.33 12.57 16.82
N VAL A 717 17.65 12.94 18.07
CA VAL A 717 18.52 14.09 18.36
C VAL A 717 19.99 13.68 18.34
N CYS A 718 20.40 12.60 19.00
CA CYS A 718 21.81 12.32 19.23
C CYS A 718 22.49 11.60 18.05
N VAL A 719 21.81 10.67 17.36
CA VAL A 719 22.44 9.87 16.30
C VAL A 719 22.85 10.71 15.09
N PRO A 720 22.00 11.61 14.56
CA PRO A 720 22.41 12.50 13.47
C PRO A 720 23.59 13.41 13.90
N TRP A 721 23.54 13.98 15.11
CA TRP A 721 24.64 14.79 15.65
C TRP A 721 25.96 14.01 15.72
N LEU A 722 25.92 12.79 16.28
CA LEU A 722 27.09 11.91 16.36
C LEU A 722 27.63 11.56 14.96
N ALA A 723 26.75 11.21 14.02
CA ALA A 723 27.17 10.86 12.66
C ALA A 723 27.84 12.05 11.95
N HIS A 724 27.33 13.26 12.10
CA HIS A 724 27.97 14.45 11.52
C HIS A 724 29.39 14.68 12.06
N HIS A 725 29.59 14.55 13.38
CA HIS A 725 30.87 14.86 14.02
C HIS A 725 31.91 13.72 13.91
N PHE A 726 31.45 12.47 13.89
CA PHE A 726 32.35 11.30 13.99
C PHE A 726 32.42 10.46 12.72
N SER A 727 31.58 10.70 11.71
CA SER A 727 31.69 9.95 10.45
C SER A 727 32.80 10.51 9.56
N SER A 728 33.50 9.61 8.85
CA SER A 728 34.46 10.00 7.81
C SER A 728 33.82 10.78 6.66
N THR A 729 32.49 10.67 6.49
CA THR A 729 31.70 11.40 5.49
C THR A 729 31.92 12.92 5.60
N GLY A 730 31.90 13.48 6.81
CA GLY A 730 32.12 14.91 7.03
C GLY A 730 33.54 15.37 6.71
N THR A 731 34.54 14.51 6.96
CA THR A 731 35.94 14.78 6.61
C THR A 731 36.15 14.78 5.09
N MET A 732 35.54 13.82 4.37
CA MET A 732 35.58 13.80 2.91
C MET A 732 34.93 15.06 2.31
N ALA A 733 33.77 15.47 2.84
CA ALA A 733 33.06 16.65 2.39
C ALA A 733 33.87 17.95 2.57
N SER A 734 34.58 18.07 3.69
CA SER A 734 35.41 19.25 4.00
C SER A 734 36.66 19.35 3.12
N ALA A 735 37.18 18.22 2.64
CA ALA A 735 38.33 18.16 1.75
C ALA A 735 37.98 18.35 0.26
N THR A 736 36.69 18.36 -0.07
CA THR A 736 36.24 18.32 -1.47
C THR A 736 36.12 19.75 -2.03
N PRO A 737 36.82 20.09 -3.13
CA PRO A 737 36.70 21.40 -3.75
C PRO A 737 35.31 21.61 -4.37
N LEU A 738 34.86 22.86 -4.48
CA LEU A 738 33.66 23.21 -5.24
C LEU A 738 33.91 22.89 -6.73
N PRO A 739 33.21 21.91 -7.32
CA PRO A 739 33.45 21.52 -8.70
C PRO A 739 32.81 22.50 -9.67
N ALA A 740 33.21 22.42 -10.94
CA ALA A 740 32.54 23.14 -12.01
C ALA A 740 31.05 22.73 -12.12
N ARG A 741 30.21 23.56 -12.75
CA ARG A 741 28.78 23.24 -12.93
C ARG A 741 28.52 21.94 -13.69
N SER A 742 29.47 21.53 -14.54
CA SER A 742 29.45 20.27 -15.30
C SER A 742 30.16 19.13 -14.58
N GLU A 743 30.43 19.27 -13.29
CA GLU A 743 31.14 18.28 -12.49
C GLU A 743 30.40 18.00 -11.18
N ALA A 744 30.52 16.78 -10.70
CA ALA A 744 30.04 16.40 -9.38
C ALA A 744 30.98 15.40 -8.73
N ILE A 745 31.19 15.55 -7.43
CA ILE A 745 31.88 14.59 -6.58
C ILE A 745 30.81 13.93 -5.73
N VAL A 746 30.56 12.64 -5.96
CA VAL A 746 29.46 11.89 -5.33
C VAL A 746 29.99 10.75 -4.48
N PHE A 747 29.20 10.30 -3.50
CA PHE A 747 29.56 9.11 -2.74
C PHE A 747 29.53 7.85 -3.63
N GLY A 748 30.47 6.95 -3.37
CA GLY A 748 30.54 5.63 -4.02
C GLY A 748 30.26 4.48 -3.06
N GLY A 749 30.44 3.26 -3.56
CA GLY A 749 30.26 2.02 -2.80
C GLY A 749 28.85 1.87 -2.23
N PRO A 750 28.68 1.47 -0.94
CA PRO A 750 27.36 1.20 -0.36
C PRO A 750 26.48 2.45 -0.19
N ARG A 751 27.05 3.66 -0.31
CA ARG A 751 26.33 4.94 -0.19
C ARG A 751 25.59 5.35 -1.47
N MET A 752 25.82 4.62 -2.55
CA MET A 752 25.14 4.75 -3.83
C MET A 752 24.15 3.60 -3.98
N SER A 753 23.03 3.85 -4.66
CA SER A 753 22.03 2.82 -4.94
C SER A 753 21.55 2.90 -6.37
N GLY A 754 21.29 1.76 -7.00
CA GLY A 754 20.86 1.72 -8.39
C GLY A 754 21.00 0.36 -9.02
N PHE A 755 20.88 0.33 -10.34
CA PHE A 755 20.97 -0.87 -11.14
C PHE A 755 22.01 -0.72 -12.25
N LEU A 756 22.74 -1.80 -12.52
CA LEU A 756 23.43 -2.02 -13.79
C LEU A 756 22.40 -2.60 -14.78
N VAL A 757 22.05 -1.83 -15.79
CA VAL A 757 21.16 -2.27 -16.88
C VAL A 757 22.02 -2.96 -17.93
N ILE A 758 21.74 -4.24 -18.16
CA ILE A 758 22.45 -5.10 -19.10
C ILE A 758 21.54 -5.48 -20.27
N ASN A 759 22.14 -6.02 -21.33
CA ASN A 759 21.36 -6.55 -22.45
C ASN A 759 20.60 -7.81 -22.04
N ASP A 760 19.43 -8.05 -22.65
CA ASP A 760 18.52 -9.15 -22.28
C ASP A 760 19.13 -10.55 -22.51
N ASP A 761 20.17 -10.66 -23.36
CA ASP A 761 20.90 -11.89 -23.64
C ASP A 761 22.06 -12.17 -22.66
N GLN A 762 22.40 -11.20 -21.80
CA GLN A 762 23.46 -11.35 -20.82
C GLN A 762 22.91 -11.94 -19.51
N PRO A 763 23.68 -12.81 -18.82
CA PRO A 763 23.26 -13.29 -17.50
C PRO A 763 23.25 -12.13 -16.49
N ILE A 764 22.20 -12.10 -15.66
CA ILE A 764 22.14 -11.19 -14.52
C ILE A 764 23.33 -11.46 -13.60
N ARG A 765 23.95 -10.38 -13.12
CA ARG A 765 25.08 -10.45 -12.20
C ARG A 765 24.62 -10.52 -10.76
N ASP A 766 25.33 -11.31 -9.98
CA ASP A 766 25.05 -11.53 -8.56
C ASP A 766 25.85 -10.57 -7.68
N ASP A 767 27.03 -10.12 -8.13
CA ASP A 767 27.97 -9.24 -7.43
C ASP A 767 27.60 -7.74 -7.54
N VAL A 768 26.76 -7.38 -8.52
CA VAL A 768 26.27 -6.02 -8.78
C VAL A 768 24.75 -6.05 -8.93
N PRO A 769 23.97 -5.08 -8.37
CA PRO A 769 22.53 -5.05 -8.54
C PRO A 769 22.28 -4.79 -10.03
N SER A 770 21.73 -5.77 -10.74
CA SER A 770 21.58 -5.71 -12.18
C SER A 770 20.18 -6.11 -12.62
N LEU A 771 19.73 -5.55 -13.74
CA LEU A 771 18.46 -5.80 -14.40
C LEU A 771 18.67 -5.91 -15.91
N HIS A 772 17.85 -6.73 -16.56
CA HIS A 772 17.72 -6.72 -18.00
C HIS A 772 17.10 -5.40 -18.49
N LEU A 773 17.42 -5.00 -19.72
CA LEU A 773 16.88 -3.77 -20.31
C LEU A 773 15.35 -3.85 -20.41
N ALA A 774 14.78 -5.00 -20.76
CA ALA A 774 13.34 -5.17 -20.84
C ALA A 774 12.64 -4.92 -19.49
N ASP A 775 13.20 -5.43 -18.39
CA ASP A 775 12.65 -5.21 -17.05
C ASP A 775 12.79 -3.75 -16.63
N PHE A 776 13.94 -3.13 -16.91
CA PHE A 776 14.16 -1.71 -16.64
C PHE A 776 13.22 -0.81 -17.46
N ASP A 777 13.01 -1.10 -18.75
CA ASP A 777 12.02 -0.41 -19.60
C ASP A 777 10.60 -0.57 -19.04
N ALA A 778 10.23 -1.75 -18.57
CA ALA A 778 8.93 -1.98 -17.95
C ALA A 778 8.74 -1.14 -16.67
N ILE A 779 9.77 -1.05 -15.80
CA ILE A 779 9.76 -0.20 -14.61
C ILE A 779 9.61 1.29 -15.01
N ILE A 780 10.39 1.75 -15.99
CA ILE A 780 10.33 3.14 -16.46
C ILE A 780 8.97 3.45 -17.08
N GLY A 781 8.43 2.53 -17.87
CA GLY A 781 7.09 2.63 -18.45
C GLY A 781 5.99 2.74 -17.37
N GLN A 782 6.04 1.91 -16.33
CA GLN A 782 5.10 1.96 -15.22
C GLN A 782 5.24 3.25 -14.39
N SER A 783 6.47 3.75 -14.22
CA SER A 783 6.74 4.94 -13.41
C SER A 783 6.22 6.24 -14.02
N GLY A 784 6.06 6.30 -15.35
CA GLY A 784 5.70 7.52 -16.08
C GLY A 784 6.77 8.63 -16.04
N LEU A 785 7.97 8.33 -15.54
CA LEU A 785 9.01 9.33 -15.26
C LEU A 785 9.58 10.00 -16.50
N GLU A 786 9.54 9.30 -17.63
CA GLU A 786 10.00 9.88 -18.88
C GLU A 786 9.13 11.04 -19.36
N TYR A 787 7.99 11.31 -18.72
CA TYR A 787 7.27 12.57 -18.91
C TYR A 787 8.16 13.79 -18.63
N TYR A 788 9.00 13.73 -17.60
CA TYR A 788 9.81 14.86 -17.13
C TYR A 788 11.08 15.09 -17.97
N GLN A 789 11.79 14.01 -18.28
CA GLN A 789 13.06 14.00 -19.02
C GLN A 789 13.19 12.65 -19.72
N GLY A 790 13.86 12.55 -20.86
CA GLY A 790 14.09 11.24 -21.52
C GLY A 790 15.19 10.44 -20.80
N LEU A 791 15.00 9.14 -20.60
CA LEU A 791 15.98 8.26 -19.95
C LEU A 791 16.50 7.20 -20.93
N ILE A 792 15.60 6.35 -21.42
CA ILE A 792 15.84 5.30 -22.43
C ILE A 792 15.11 5.58 -23.74
N HIS A 793 14.11 6.47 -23.74
CA HIS A 793 13.44 6.96 -24.94
C HIS A 793 13.64 8.48 -25.15
N PRO A 794 13.86 8.93 -26.39
CA PRO A 794 14.00 8.14 -27.63
C PRO A 794 15.41 7.56 -27.83
N VAL A 795 16.37 7.93 -26.99
CA VAL A 795 17.78 7.53 -27.09
C VAL A 795 18.12 6.63 -25.91
N LEU A 796 18.57 5.41 -26.23
CA LEU A 796 19.05 4.44 -25.26
C LEU A 796 20.52 4.76 -24.90
N PRO A 797 20.89 4.83 -23.60
CA PRO A 797 22.29 4.90 -23.22
C PRO A 797 23.05 3.64 -23.68
N PRO A 798 24.36 3.73 -23.99
CA PRO A 798 25.14 2.56 -24.39
C PRO A 798 25.07 1.45 -23.33
N LEU A 799 24.73 0.22 -23.72
CA LEU A 799 24.70 -0.92 -22.81
C LEU A 799 26.10 -1.55 -22.63
N PRO A 800 26.40 -2.09 -21.44
CA PRO A 800 25.65 -1.89 -20.20
C PRO A 800 25.85 -0.47 -19.64
N PHE A 801 24.88 0.03 -18.88
CA PHE A 801 25.00 1.31 -18.15
C PHE A 801 24.46 1.16 -16.73
N GLY A 802 25.01 1.93 -15.79
CA GLY A 802 24.42 2.08 -14.46
C GLY A 802 23.40 3.21 -14.44
N PHE A 803 22.29 3.05 -13.73
CA PHE A 803 21.40 4.15 -13.36
C PHE A 803 21.33 4.22 -11.85
N VAL A 804 21.79 5.33 -11.27
CA VAL A 804 22.10 5.41 -9.84
C VAL A 804 21.57 6.68 -9.20
N PHE A 805 21.17 6.56 -7.94
CA PHE A 805 21.11 7.64 -6.98
C PHE A 805 22.47 7.72 -6.26
N ALA A 806 23.14 8.86 -6.37
CA ALA A 806 24.45 9.09 -5.73
C ALA A 806 24.47 10.47 -5.06
N PRO A 807 24.37 10.57 -3.73
CA PRO A 807 24.41 11.87 -3.07
C PRO A 807 25.76 12.55 -3.28
N ARG A 808 25.72 13.87 -3.44
CA ARG A 808 26.87 14.76 -3.57
C ARG A 808 27.66 14.87 -2.27
N VAL A 809 28.99 14.86 -2.39
CA VAL A 809 29.96 15.00 -1.29
C VAL A 809 30.26 16.46 -1.01
N GLU A 810 30.01 17.35 -1.96
CA GLU A 810 30.46 18.75 -1.86
C GLU A 810 29.59 19.54 -0.89
N LYS A 811 30.24 20.37 -0.06
CA LYS A 811 29.55 21.19 0.94
C LYS A 811 28.63 22.20 0.28
N GLY A 812 27.36 22.26 0.73
CA GLY A 812 26.36 23.18 0.17
C GLY A 812 25.90 22.87 -1.25
N GLY A 813 26.39 21.79 -1.87
CA GLY A 813 25.85 21.29 -3.13
C GLY A 813 24.40 20.86 -2.95
N SER A 814 23.49 21.38 -3.78
CA SER A 814 22.10 20.93 -3.77
C SER A 814 22.05 19.46 -4.17
N ASN A 815 21.51 18.62 -3.27
CA ASN A 815 21.20 17.21 -3.57
C ASN A 815 19.82 17.03 -4.25
N LEU A 816 19.20 18.12 -4.73
CA LEU A 816 18.09 18.02 -5.69
C LEU A 816 18.67 17.71 -7.08
N GLY A 817 18.41 16.51 -7.61
CA GLY A 817 18.91 16.07 -8.94
C GLY A 817 20.10 15.10 -8.89
N VAL A 818 20.09 14.16 -7.95
CA VAL A 818 21.20 13.21 -7.66
C VAL A 818 21.10 11.88 -8.42
N LEU A 819 20.48 11.90 -9.61
CA LEU A 819 20.35 10.72 -10.45
C LEU A 819 21.34 10.77 -11.62
N TYR A 820 22.03 9.67 -11.87
CA TYR A 820 23.10 9.61 -12.85
C TYR A 820 23.00 8.36 -13.72
N ILE A 821 23.24 8.55 -15.02
CA ILE A 821 23.52 7.46 -15.97
C ILE A 821 25.04 7.33 -16.01
N VAL A 822 25.57 6.24 -15.46
CA VAL A 822 27.01 6.04 -15.20
C VAL A 822 27.57 4.90 -16.05
N PRO A 823 28.88 4.88 -16.35
CA PRO A 823 29.51 3.70 -16.93
C PRO A 823 29.43 2.50 -15.96
N PRO A 824 29.47 1.25 -16.47
CA PRO A 824 29.40 0.02 -15.66
C PRO A 824 30.41 -0.02 -14.51
N GLU A 825 31.62 0.48 -14.76
CA GLU A 825 32.72 0.50 -13.79
C GLU A 825 32.32 1.12 -12.44
N VAL A 826 31.47 2.17 -12.45
CA VAL A 826 31.01 2.84 -11.23
C VAL A 826 30.22 1.88 -10.32
N MET A 827 29.45 0.96 -10.91
CA MET A 827 28.65 -0.03 -10.19
C MET A 827 29.46 -1.27 -9.79
N GLU A 828 30.49 -1.61 -10.58
CA GLU A 828 31.36 -2.76 -10.36
C GLU A 828 32.38 -2.49 -9.25
N ARG A 829 32.92 -1.27 -9.20
CA ARG A 829 33.98 -0.86 -8.26
C ARG A 829 33.43 -0.30 -6.96
N ARG A 830 32.87 -1.18 -6.13
CA ARG A 830 32.26 -0.84 -4.84
C ARG A 830 33.25 -0.38 -3.77
N GLU A 831 34.53 -0.63 -3.97
CA GLU A 831 35.61 -0.20 -3.07
C GLU A 831 35.88 1.30 -3.14
N VAL A 832 35.43 1.97 -4.21
CA VAL A 832 35.66 3.41 -4.42
C VAL A 832 34.71 4.20 -3.50
N PRO A 833 35.23 4.96 -2.51
CA PRO A 833 34.40 5.65 -1.53
C PRO A 833 33.71 6.90 -2.08
N ALA A 834 34.29 7.53 -3.11
CA ALA A 834 33.74 8.68 -3.81
C ALA A 834 34.20 8.71 -5.27
N TRP A 835 33.37 9.26 -6.14
CA TRP A 835 33.62 9.41 -7.57
C TRP A 835 33.60 10.88 -7.97
N HIS A 836 34.48 11.27 -8.88
CA HIS A 836 34.41 12.54 -9.61
C HIS A 836 33.82 12.29 -11.00
N PHE A 837 32.67 12.90 -11.26
CA PHE A 837 31.91 12.77 -12.49
C PHE A 837 32.01 14.04 -13.34
N ASN A 838 32.27 13.86 -14.63
CA ASN A 838 31.98 14.85 -15.65
C ASN A 838 30.56 14.63 -16.18
N LEU A 839 29.73 15.66 -16.10
CA LEU A 839 28.31 15.61 -16.37
C LEU A 839 27.97 16.25 -17.72
N LYS A 840 27.08 15.58 -18.43
CA LYS A 840 26.39 16.10 -19.62
C LYS A 840 24.88 15.94 -19.41
N ARG A 841 24.10 16.93 -19.83
CA ARG A 841 22.64 16.81 -19.86
C ARG A 841 22.21 15.67 -20.79
N TRP A 842 21.12 14.99 -20.43
CA TRP A 842 20.63 13.81 -21.14
C TRP A 842 19.13 13.87 -21.35
N GLY A 843 18.64 13.65 -22.57
CA GLY A 843 17.19 13.54 -22.80
C GLY A 843 16.38 14.80 -22.49
N ASP A 844 16.99 15.99 -22.60
CA ASP A 844 16.32 17.27 -22.35
C ASP A 844 15.03 17.38 -23.17
N LYS A 845 13.96 17.82 -22.51
CA LYS A 845 12.69 18.16 -23.14
C LYS A 845 12.47 19.66 -23.02
N ASN A 846 12.09 20.32 -24.10
CA ASN A 846 11.84 21.77 -24.13
C ASN A 846 10.79 22.22 -23.09
N ASN A 847 9.91 21.30 -22.66
CA ASN A 847 8.85 21.56 -21.68
C ASN A 847 9.03 20.75 -20.37
N GLY A 848 10.21 20.14 -20.16
CA GLY A 848 10.50 19.35 -18.97
C GLY A 848 10.66 20.22 -17.72
N ALA A 849 10.16 19.74 -16.58
CA ALA A 849 10.19 20.46 -15.30
C ALA A 849 11.56 20.39 -14.59
N GLY A 850 12.67 20.51 -15.33
CA GLY A 850 14.03 20.54 -14.81
C GLY A 850 14.92 19.34 -15.21
N ASP A 851 16.20 19.43 -14.84
CA ASP A 851 17.21 18.38 -15.02
C ASP A 851 17.14 17.41 -13.83
N TYR A 852 16.51 16.24 -14.02
CA TYR A 852 16.36 15.20 -13.00
C TYR A 852 17.53 14.21 -12.95
N TRP A 853 18.12 13.91 -14.12
CA TRP A 853 19.30 13.05 -14.22
C TRP A 853 20.33 13.54 -15.23
N PHE A 854 21.59 13.13 -15.03
CA PHE A 854 22.73 13.51 -15.87
C PHE A 854 23.45 12.29 -16.43
N TYR A 855 23.99 12.42 -17.64
CA TYR A 855 24.88 11.42 -18.23
C TYR A 855 26.33 11.68 -17.84
N VAL A 856 26.99 10.67 -17.27
CA VAL A 856 28.38 10.76 -16.84
C VAL A 856 29.30 10.39 -17.99
N THR A 857 29.99 11.38 -18.54
CA THR A 857 30.93 11.19 -19.67
C THR A 857 32.28 10.67 -19.23
N LYS A 858 32.64 10.89 -17.96
CA LYS A 858 33.87 10.42 -17.33
C LYS A 858 33.61 10.21 -15.84
N ALA A 859 34.06 9.09 -15.30
CA ALA A 859 34.01 8.79 -13.87
C ALA A 859 35.41 8.41 -13.38
N GLU A 860 35.94 9.14 -12.41
CA GLU A 860 37.26 8.86 -11.82
C GLU A 860 37.14 8.64 -10.32
N PRO A 861 37.84 7.65 -9.73
CA PRO A 861 37.91 7.52 -8.29
C PRO A 861 38.45 8.80 -7.66
N TRP A 862 37.68 9.41 -6.76
CA TRP A 862 38.12 10.58 -6.02
C TRP A 862 38.81 10.12 -4.74
N GLN A 863 40.11 10.42 -4.62
CA GLN A 863 40.83 10.32 -3.36
C GLN A 863 41.10 11.74 -2.86
N PRO A 864 40.77 12.06 -1.59
CA PRO A 864 41.29 13.28 -0.99
C PRO A 864 42.81 13.13 -0.97
N SER A 865 43.51 13.82 -1.87
CA SER A 865 44.97 13.81 -1.89
C SER A 865 45.48 14.19 -0.51
N ASP A 866 46.40 13.42 0.08
CA ASP A 866 47.02 13.65 1.39
C ASP A 866 47.59 15.09 1.47
N ARG A 867 46.75 16.04 1.87
CA ARG A 867 47.09 17.44 2.12
C ARG A 867 47.09 17.70 3.60
#